data_AF-A0AAP9GFB5-F1
#
_entry.id   AF-A0AAP9GFB5-F1
#
_cell.length_a   1.000
_cell.length_b   1.000
_cell.length_c   1.000
_cell.angle_alpha   90.00
_cell.angle_beta   90.00
_cell.angle_gamma   90.00
#
_symmetry.space_group_name_H-M   'P 1'
#
loop_
_entity.id
_entity.type
_entity.pdbx_description
1 polymer ?
#
loop_
_entity_poly.entity_id
_entity_poly.type
_entity_poly.pdbx_seq_one_letter_code
_entity_poly.pdbx_strand_id
1 'polypeptide(L)'
;MMRFISLLGTALLFPVYGQATTYDVADLTQLNAICSSASGFTIENDGTTYSCHGKIELPVGHSIISSLPTARVTLKSHAGMTFEGNNQIGSADKPIDLTVPAAAIKVLNQDANNIDDYRAKHSVIFGNLKASYPMSIKNLLLEGKIDLTGSALTINGQYNSIIGDIVTHSTTKLTNTNVCGNVESNGHLFKMDTLNSLTKHYVVGDIVAHSTLELDGVTAYGTVQSKGASATIGGAVYDTDTSVKYFQTLNFLADTELCGDVLKLPAVPGFSQIINGSPQRYCGIGLSSCDYASDVCPITAEDIPVCSMLPPTDDDFDLVVTPTEDMALMCGDELPQFTVTTTNNGEMTSAHVLASLSDPDLFTLEMVEGKQKIDDSNFISKDDGTLVVKVIPNDIDAISLDSNYTLSFTMIDDMSKAQTVQFMFTPYMFEAYAEDLSSLDEIHVIAGKSKTVNTRLLACAATGEQVIATNYDGTPKVTHPLIKPVGGSEGNFSYSAEFKDGLSSHGLITNESGLFSVRLSDTFECTGFQECPDEGSVKVEGTFDVKSRPWTLAICDGSTALASGTSESGPGFIAAGEHFSLTVKPIVWQSGGSLTKEVNTENYCSADITHNFMLEDAPAASIVLSSKQKTPTETASQTKKLLESTLSLTRSHTESENSQYTFSDLYWEEVGSLKIKANLDSQYLDMTVNTGYRNVGRFYAKYFTAREAKWTYPTKQDFIYMNQPFERVSYDVVALNANKEDIQNYVHFNASLREHFHLGELSNYVDRFIPPAANSVEWNLVGDASVGSFTIEKATGNPSCDNSPCWEKDETDGNYPDGPFNKDSNSTKSKIGLAFVEEVDEVEFFDDLHILEQQPDVRFGRLNFKDVGGNQGMTIKVPLDVEVWQDGRFVTHFEDSATTANGQHHTRTPIWSNSAPDNTKLSGEGTMLAGRTYDIVASQIDSAREQVRFHLDLSSAGNNLPWLKYNWDKSDADEDNPPTVVTFGIHRGNDRIIYRGEPNFIGMN
;
A
#
# COMPACT_ATOMS: atom_id res chain seq x y z
N MET A 1 -59.54 -38.95 -37.25
CA MET A 1 -58.30 -38.16 -37.40
C MET A 1 -58.36 -37.01 -36.40
N MET A 2 -57.66 -37.16 -35.28
CA MET A 2 -56.45 -36.39 -34.93
C MET A 2 -56.70 -34.88 -34.74
N ARG A 3 -56.68 -34.43 -33.49
CA ARG A 3 -55.56 -33.67 -32.88
C ARG A 3 -55.85 -33.42 -31.40
N PHE A 4 -55.01 -34.03 -30.55
CA PHE A 4 -54.87 -33.71 -29.14
C PHE A 4 -54.07 -32.41 -29.01
N ILE A 5 -54.56 -31.47 -28.20
CA ILE A 5 -53.83 -30.26 -27.80
C ILE A 5 -53.32 -30.48 -26.37
N SER A 6 -52.03 -30.18 -26.21
CA SER A 6 -51.21 -30.30 -25.01
C SER A 6 -51.61 -29.29 -23.94
N LEU A 7 -51.65 -29.72 -22.68
CA LEU A 7 -51.54 -28.84 -21.50
C LEU A 7 -50.34 -29.34 -20.70
N LEU A 8 -49.27 -28.54 -20.70
CA LEU A 8 -48.08 -28.70 -19.87
C LEU A 8 -48.48 -28.55 -18.39
N GLY A 9 -48.14 -29.55 -17.58
CA GLY A 9 -47.97 -29.42 -16.14
C GLY A 9 -46.49 -29.56 -15.80
N THR A 10 -45.84 -28.47 -15.42
CA THR A 10 -44.49 -28.45 -14.85
C THR A 10 -44.55 -28.99 -13.42
N ALA A 11 -44.13 -30.24 -13.23
CA ALA A 11 -43.80 -30.79 -11.92
C ALA A 11 -42.35 -30.40 -11.59
N LEU A 12 -42.18 -29.57 -10.56
CA LEU A 12 -40.90 -29.30 -9.91
C LEU A 12 -40.38 -30.60 -9.27
N LEU A 13 -39.29 -31.14 -9.82
CA LEU A 13 -38.46 -32.14 -9.16
C LEU A 13 -37.57 -31.41 -8.14
N PHE A 14 -37.89 -31.53 -6.85
CA PHE A 14 -36.93 -31.22 -5.80
C PHE A 14 -35.87 -32.34 -5.76
N PRO A 15 -34.56 -32.01 -5.71
CA PRO A 15 -33.53 -33.01 -5.44
C PRO A 15 -33.68 -33.50 -4.01
N VAL A 16 -33.82 -34.82 -3.85
CA VAL A 16 -33.80 -35.49 -2.56
C VAL A 16 -32.36 -35.46 -2.05
N TYR A 17 -32.08 -34.64 -1.02
CA TYR A 17 -30.84 -34.73 -0.26
C TYR A 17 -30.81 -36.10 0.44
N GLY A 18 -29.86 -36.96 0.06
CA GLY A 18 -29.60 -38.23 0.75
C GLY A 18 -29.05 -37.97 2.16
N GLN A 19 -29.50 -38.74 3.15
CA GLN A 19 -28.99 -38.63 4.52
C GLN A 19 -27.52 -39.08 4.61
N ALA A 20 -26.69 -38.29 5.28
CA ALA A 20 -25.31 -38.64 5.61
C ALA A 20 -25.25 -39.93 6.43
N THR A 21 -24.38 -40.87 6.04
CA THR A 21 -24.23 -42.18 6.70
C THR A 21 -22.87 -42.28 7.40
N THR A 22 -22.88 -42.84 8.63
CA THR A 22 -21.66 -43.13 9.39
C THR A 22 -21.34 -44.63 9.31
N TYR A 23 -20.11 -44.97 8.91
CA TYR A 23 -19.61 -46.34 8.83
C TYR A 23 -18.67 -46.62 10.01
N ASP A 24 -18.97 -47.64 10.81
CA ASP A 24 -18.08 -48.09 11.88
C ASP A 24 -17.17 -49.22 11.37
N VAL A 25 -15.86 -49.10 11.59
CA VAL A 25 -14.89 -50.14 11.23
C VAL A 25 -15.16 -51.46 11.97
N ALA A 26 -15.82 -51.43 13.14
CA ALA A 26 -16.25 -52.62 13.85
C ALA A 26 -17.38 -53.40 13.12
N ASP A 27 -18.17 -52.74 12.25
CA ASP A 27 -19.22 -53.38 11.46
C ASP A 27 -18.76 -53.58 10.00
N LEU A 28 -18.14 -54.72 9.74
CA LEU A 28 -17.70 -55.15 8.41
C LEU A 28 -18.82 -55.10 7.35
N THR A 29 -20.09 -55.28 7.73
CA THR A 29 -21.20 -55.29 6.76
C THR A 29 -21.44 -53.88 6.24
N GLN A 30 -21.43 -52.89 7.15
CA GLN A 30 -21.56 -51.48 6.78
C GLN A 30 -20.32 -50.99 6.05
N LEU A 31 -19.13 -51.33 6.56
CA LEU A 31 -17.86 -50.94 5.97
C LEU A 31 -17.69 -51.47 4.53
N ASN A 32 -18.21 -52.67 4.23
CA ASN A 32 -18.18 -53.21 2.87
C ASN A 32 -18.95 -52.36 1.84
N ALA A 33 -19.87 -51.50 2.26
CA ALA A 33 -20.62 -50.64 1.34
C ALA A 33 -19.74 -49.57 0.65
N ILE A 34 -18.61 -49.20 1.26
CA ILE A 34 -17.68 -48.21 0.73
C ILE A 34 -16.48 -48.83 0.00
N CYS A 35 -16.39 -50.17 -0.08
CA CYS A 35 -15.37 -50.88 -0.85
C CYS A 35 -15.95 -51.37 -2.18
N SER A 36 -15.38 -50.92 -3.31
CA SER A 36 -15.88 -51.29 -4.64
C SER A 36 -15.60 -52.74 -5.07
N SER A 37 -14.90 -53.53 -4.24
CA SER A 37 -14.65 -54.95 -4.50
C SER A 37 -15.80 -55.82 -4.00
N ALA A 38 -16.22 -56.79 -4.82
CA ALA A 38 -17.20 -57.81 -4.42
C ALA A 38 -16.75 -58.67 -3.23
N SER A 39 -15.44 -58.69 -2.91
CA SER A 39 -14.88 -59.40 -1.75
C SER A 39 -14.98 -58.62 -0.44
N GLY A 40 -15.34 -57.33 -0.46
CA GLY A 40 -15.33 -56.46 0.71
C GLY A 40 -13.94 -56.25 1.33
N PHE A 41 -13.92 -55.82 2.59
CA PHE A 41 -12.75 -55.67 3.44
C PHE A 41 -12.32 -57.01 4.05
N THR A 42 -11.00 -57.23 4.10
CA THR A 42 -10.36 -58.33 4.82
C THR A 42 -9.45 -57.78 5.90
N ILE A 43 -9.49 -58.37 7.10
CA ILE A 43 -8.60 -58.00 8.21
C ILE A 43 -7.25 -58.71 8.02
N GLU A 44 -6.15 -57.96 8.03
CA GLU A 44 -4.80 -58.53 7.92
C GLU A 44 -4.37 -59.22 9.24
N ASN A 45 -3.25 -59.95 9.21
CA ASN A 45 -2.77 -60.76 10.33
C ASN A 45 -2.42 -59.94 11.59
N ASP A 46 -2.29 -58.62 11.48
CA ASP A 46 -2.05 -57.70 12.60
C ASP A 46 -3.31 -57.41 13.43
N GLY A 47 -4.50 -57.75 12.92
CA GLY A 47 -5.78 -57.52 13.58
C GLY A 47 -6.24 -56.06 13.61
N THR A 48 -5.47 -55.14 13.02
CA THR A 48 -5.72 -53.68 13.05
C THR A 48 -5.77 -53.06 11.66
N THR A 49 -5.36 -53.77 10.62
CA THR A 49 -5.41 -53.31 9.23
C THR A 49 -6.59 -53.94 8.50
N TYR A 50 -7.48 -53.09 8.00
CA TYR A 50 -8.65 -53.45 7.20
C TYR A 50 -8.36 -53.15 5.72
N SER A 51 -8.18 -54.20 4.93
CA SER A 51 -7.76 -54.11 3.54
C SER A 51 -8.91 -54.32 2.55
N CYS A 52 -9.18 -53.31 1.72
CA CYS A 52 -10.08 -53.38 0.57
C CYS A 52 -9.24 -53.64 -0.69
N HIS A 53 -9.50 -54.76 -1.38
CA HIS A 53 -8.86 -55.07 -2.67
C HIS A 53 -9.36 -54.17 -3.82
N GLY A 54 -10.46 -53.45 -3.62
CA GLY A 54 -11.02 -52.47 -4.54
C GLY A 54 -10.62 -51.04 -4.19
N LYS A 55 -11.46 -50.08 -4.60
CA LYS A 55 -11.34 -48.65 -4.27
C LYS A 55 -12.23 -48.37 -3.05
N ILE A 56 -11.78 -47.50 -2.16
CA ILE A 56 -12.63 -46.98 -1.08
C ILE A 56 -13.21 -45.65 -1.56
N GLU A 57 -14.54 -45.54 -1.57
CA GLU A 57 -15.25 -44.34 -2.02
C GLU A 57 -16.23 -43.89 -0.93
N LEU A 58 -16.05 -42.65 -0.45
CA LEU A 58 -16.91 -42.06 0.56
C LEU A 58 -17.71 -40.89 -0.05
N PRO A 59 -19.05 -40.99 -0.11
CA PRO A 59 -19.91 -39.92 -0.60
C PRO A 59 -19.85 -38.66 0.27
N VAL A 60 -20.34 -37.53 -0.26
CA VAL A 60 -20.41 -36.24 0.45
C VAL A 60 -21.09 -36.38 1.81
N GLY A 61 -20.49 -35.86 2.87
CA GLY A 61 -21.08 -35.79 4.22
C GLY A 61 -20.99 -37.10 5.03
N HIS A 62 -20.50 -38.19 4.44
CA HIS A 62 -20.41 -39.48 5.13
C HIS A 62 -19.16 -39.54 6.04
N SER A 63 -19.24 -40.36 7.09
CA SER A 63 -18.19 -40.44 8.11
C SER A 63 -17.72 -41.87 8.35
N ILE A 64 -16.47 -42.05 8.79
CA ILE A 64 -15.91 -43.33 9.20
C ILE A 64 -15.41 -43.21 10.64
N ILE A 65 -15.88 -44.07 11.53
CA ILE A 65 -15.49 -44.11 12.95
C ILE A 65 -14.97 -45.50 13.33
N SER A 66 -14.34 -45.61 14.50
CA SER A 66 -13.91 -46.90 15.05
C SER A 66 -14.37 -47.05 16.50
N SER A 67 -15.34 -47.92 16.77
CA SER A 67 -15.72 -48.33 18.13
C SER A 67 -14.86 -49.47 18.71
N LEU A 68 -13.84 -49.93 17.97
CA LEU A 68 -12.94 -51.00 18.42
C LEU A 68 -12.15 -50.60 19.67
N PRO A 69 -11.78 -51.58 20.53
CA PRO A 69 -10.99 -51.30 21.74
C PRO A 69 -9.59 -50.74 21.44
N THR A 70 -9.04 -51.08 20.28
CA THR A 70 -7.73 -50.61 19.81
C THR A 70 -7.71 -49.10 19.63
N ALA A 71 -6.60 -48.47 20.00
CA ALA A 71 -6.46 -47.01 19.95
C ALA A 71 -6.28 -46.47 18.51
N ARG A 72 -5.77 -47.29 17.59
CA ARG A 72 -5.45 -46.89 16.21
C ARG A 72 -5.74 -48.01 15.25
N VAL A 73 -6.30 -47.68 14.10
CA VAL A 73 -6.72 -48.63 13.05
C VAL A 73 -6.21 -48.15 11.70
N THR A 74 -5.95 -49.06 10.76
CA THR A 74 -5.53 -48.69 9.40
C THR A 74 -6.53 -49.19 8.37
N LEU A 75 -7.03 -48.29 7.52
CA LEU A 75 -7.72 -48.65 6.28
C LEU A 75 -6.72 -48.70 5.14
N LYS A 76 -6.71 -49.80 4.42
CA LYS A 76 -5.83 -50.03 3.28
C LYS A 76 -6.64 -50.26 2.02
N SER A 77 -6.29 -49.57 0.94
CA SER A 77 -6.95 -49.74 -0.37
C SER A 77 -5.94 -50.07 -1.45
N HIS A 78 -6.21 -51.10 -2.24
CA HIS A 78 -5.35 -51.49 -3.36
C HIS A 78 -5.67 -50.75 -4.67
N ALA A 79 -6.87 -50.17 -4.83
CA ALA A 79 -7.26 -49.46 -6.05
C ALA A 79 -7.55 -47.96 -5.86
N GLY A 80 -7.28 -47.41 -4.67
CA GLY A 80 -7.33 -45.96 -4.40
C GLY A 80 -8.35 -45.57 -3.35
N MET A 81 -8.30 -44.32 -2.91
CA MET A 81 -9.29 -43.73 -2.00
C MET A 81 -9.84 -42.44 -2.61
N THR A 82 -11.14 -42.23 -2.54
CA THR A 82 -11.77 -40.97 -2.95
C THR A 82 -12.84 -40.55 -1.94
N PHE A 83 -12.71 -39.31 -1.48
CA PHE A 83 -13.59 -38.66 -0.52
C PHE A 83 -14.24 -37.46 -1.23
N GLU A 84 -15.55 -37.50 -1.43
CA GLU A 84 -16.27 -36.60 -2.35
C GLU A 84 -16.72 -35.28 -1.73
N GLY A 85 -16.49 -35.05 -0.43
CA GLY A 85 -16.89 -33.78 0.20
C GLY A 85 -17.26 -33.91 1.68
N ASN A 86 -16.88 -32.97 2.54
CA ASN A 86 -17.39 -32.87 3.93
C ASN A 86 -17.34 -34.20 4.72
N ASN A 87 -16.24 -34.95 4.58
CA ASN A 87 -16.12 -36.27 5.18
C ASN A 87 -15.42 -36.21 6.53
N GLN A 88 -15.87 -36.99 7.53
CA GLN A 88 -15.17 -37.11 8.81
C GLN A 88 -14.62 -38.52 9.00
N ILE A 89 -13.31 -38.65 9.20
CA ILE A 89 -12.63 -39.95 9.33
C ILE A 89 -11.84 -39.97 10.64
N GLY A 90 -12.24 -40.86 11.55
CA GLY A 90 -11.64 -40.98 12.88
C GLY A 90 -11.99 -39.82 13.81
N SER A 91 -11.38 -39.85 14.99
CA SER A 91 -11.42 -38.80 16.01
C SER A 91 -10.06 -38.71 16.70
N ALA A 92 -9.81 -37.65 17.47
CA ALA A 92 -8.55 -37.45 18.19
C ALA A 92 -8.17 -38.62 19.11
N ASP A 93 -9.17 -39.27 19.74
CA ASP A 93 -8.99 -40.44 20.61
C ASP A 93 -8.96 -41.79 19.86
N LYS A 94 -9.45 -41.82 18.61
CA LYS A 94 -9.54 -43.00 17.74
C LYS A 94 -9.11 -42.68 16.31
N PRO A 95 -7.82 -42.39 16.06
CA PRO A 95 -7.32 -42.11 14.72
C PRO A 95 -7.38 -43.33 13.79
N ILE A 96 -7.69 -43.07 12.53
CA ILE A 96 -7.77 -44.05 11.44
C ILE A 96 -6.74 -43.68 10.36
N ASP A 97 -5.69 -44.48 10.26
CA ASP A 97 -4.66 -44.31 9.23
C ASP A 97 -5.16 -44.78 7.86
N LEU A 98 -4.82 -44.05 6.82
CA LEU A 98 -5.23 -44.33 5.44
C LEU A 98 -4.00 -44.70 4.60
N THR A 99 -3.96 -45.93 4.08
CA THR A 99 -2.82 -46.45 3.31
C THR A 99 -3.21 -46.90 1.91
N VAL A 100 -2.53 -46.37 0.88
CA VAL A 100 -2.76 -46.73 -0.53
C VAL A 100 -1.42 -47.03 -1.25
N PRO A 101 -1.01 -48.31 -1.34
CA PRO A 101 0.27 -48.67 -1.92
C PRO A 101 0.31 -48.61 -3.45
N ALA A 102 -0.83 -48.66 -4.15
CA ALA A 102 -0.87 -48.89 -5.60
C ALA A 102 -1.72 -47.90 -6.41
N ALA A 103 -2.27 -46.86 -5.78
CA ALA A 103 -3.20 -45.92 -6.41
C ALA A 103 -3.28 -44.58 -5.65
N ALA A 104 -4.01 -43.60 -6.20
CA ALA A 104 -4.11 -42.25 -5.65
C ALA A 104 -5.05 -42.15 -4.42
N ILE A 105 -4.77 -41.17 -3.56
CA ILE A 105 -5.73 -40.64 -2.57
C ILE A 105 -6.26 -39.31 -3.13
N LYS A 106 -7.59 -39.16 -3.15
CA LYS A 106 -8.26 -37.93 -3.61
C LYS A 106 -9.24 -37.43 -2.56
N VAL A 107 -9.08 -36.18 -2.13
CA VAL A 107 -10.08 -35.44 -1.34
C VAL A 107 -10.64 -34.36 -2.26
N LEU A 108 -11.91 -34.50 -2.65
CA LEU A 108 -12.57 -33.70 -3.69
C LEU A 108 -13.63 -32.79 -3.08
N ASN A 109 -13.21 -31.92 -2.17
CA ASN A 109 -14.11 -30.92 -1.60
C ASN A 109 -14.43 -29.79 -2.62
N GLN A 110 -15.63 -29.23 -2.52
CA GLN A 110 -16.04 -28.07 -3.33
C GLN A 110 -15.36 -26.80 -2.83
N ASP A 111 -15.21 -25.79 -3.70
CA ASP A 111 -14.87 -24.43 -3.27
C ASP A 111 -16.03 -23.87 -2.44
N ALA A 112 -15.71 -23.19 -1.35
CA ALA A 112 -16.67 -22.43 -0.59
C ALA A 112 -16.87 -21.05 -1.24
N ASN A 113 -18.11 -20.57 -1.31
CA ASN A 113 -18.40 -19.25 -1.88
C ASN A 113 -18.49 -18.15 -0.80
N ASN A 114 -18.56 -18.53 0.48
CA ASN A 114 -18.55 -17.66 1.66
C ASN A 114 -18.04 -18.47 2.88
N ILE A 115 -17.96 -17.84 4.04
CA ILE A 115 -17.46 -18.46 5.27
C ILE A 115 -18.36 -19.56 5.86
N ASP A 116 -19.68 -19.42 5.77
CA ASP A 116 -20.62 -20.45 6.23
C ASP A 116 -20.46 -21.75 5.44
N ASP A 117 -20.29 -21.60 4.13
CA ASP A 117 -20.01 -22.66 3.17
C ASP A 117 -18.63 -23.29 3.40
N TYR A 118 -17.72 -22.55 4.04
CA TYR A 118 -16.37 -23.00 4.40
C TYR A 118 -16.41 -24.10 5.45
N ARG A 119 -17.20 -23.96 6.53
CA ARG A 119 -17.31 -25.00 7.59
C ARG A 119 -17.95 -26.29 7.08
N ALA A 120 -18.91 -26.19 6.14
CA ALA A 120 -19.67 -27.32 5.62
C ALA A 120 -18.97 -28.06 4.45
N LYS A 121 -17.82 -27.59 3.97
CA LYS A 121 -17.13 -28.13 2.79
C LYS A 121 -15.75 -28.71 3.03
N HIS A 122 -15.25 -28.72 4.27
CA HIS A 122 -13.96 -29.35 4.59
C HIS A 122 -14.13 -30.82 4.97
N SER A 123 -13.17 -31.64 4.56
CA SER A 123 -13.06 -32.99 5.12
C SER A 123 -12.13 -32.94 6.33
N VAL A 124 -12.47 -33.68 7.38
CA VAL A 124 -11.70 -33.77 8.63
C VAL A 124 -11.18 -35.19 8.78
N ILE A 125 -9.86 -35.34 8.93
CA ILE A 125 -9.22 -36.65 9.08
C ILE A 125 -8.32 -36.65 10.31
N PHE A 126 -8.55 -37.61 11.20
CA PHE A 126 -7.67 -37.95 12.30
C PHE A 126 -6.95 -39.26 11.96
N GLY A 127 -5.66 -39.19 11.64
CA GLY A 127 -4.85 -40.34 11.24
C GLY A 127 -3.84 -40.04 10.14
N ASN A 128 -2.87 -40.93 9.95
CA ASN A 128 -1.80 -40.73 8.97
C ASN A 128 -2.27 -41.05 7.55
N LEU A 129 -1.83 -40.25 6.57
CA LEU A 129 -2.03 -40.51 5.15
C LEU A 129 -0.75 -41.07 4.54
N LYS A 130 -0.81 -42.30 4.01
CA LYS A 130 0.32 -42.96 3.37
C LYS A 130 -0.01 -43.42 1.96
N ALA A 131 0.77 -42.98 0.98
CA ALA A 131 0.62 -43.44 -0.40
C ALA A 131 1.97 -43.58 -1.15
N SER A 132 1.95 -44.35 -2.24
CA SER A 132 3.08 -44.43 -3.19
C SER A 132 2.75 -43.78 -4.55
N TYR A 133 1.54 -43.30 -4.72
CA TYR A 133 0.97 -42.70 -5.95
C TYR A 133 0.36 -41.33 -5.61
N PRO A 134 -0.04 -40.50 -6.59
CA PRO A 134 -0.38 -39.10 -6.34
C PRO A 134 -1.43 -38.91 -5.23
N MET A 135 -1.21 -37.88 -4.40
CA MET A 135 -2.23 -37.39 -3.47
C MET A 135 -2.71 -36.03 -3.95
N SER A 136 -4.02 -35.92 -4.19
CA SER A 136 -4.69 -34.68 -4.59
C SER A 136 -5.71 -34.32 -3.53
N ILE A 137 -5.43 -33.27 -2.76
CA ILE A 137 -6.19 -32.88 -1.59
C ILE A 137 -6.70 -31.46 -1.79
N LYS A 138 -7.98 -31.24 -1.49
CA LYS A 138 -8.63 -29.94 -1.53
C LYS A 138 -9.41 -29.70 -0.25
N ASN A 139 -9.24 -28.53 0.40
CA ASN A 139 -9.95 -28.12 1.62
C ASN A 139 -9.94 -29.19 2.73
N LEU A 140 -8.77 -29.59 3.21
CA LEU A 140 -8.61 -30.65 4.22
C LEU A 140 -8.15 -30.09 5.57
N LEU A 141 -8.75 -30.60 6.64
CA LEU A 141 -8.27 -30.47 8.01
C LEU A 141 -7.74 -31.84 8.45
N LEU A 142 -6.44 -31.95 8.70
CA LEU A 142 -5.75 -33.20 9.00
C LEU A 142 -4.98 -33.11 10.31
N GLU A 143 -5.26 -34.02 11.22
CA GLU A 143 -4.40 -34.29 12.38
C GLU A 143 -3.73 -35.64 12.16
N GLY A 144 -2.48 -35.62 11.70
CA GLY A 144 -1.73 -36.80 11.30
C GLY A 144 -0.62 -36.52 10.29
N LYS A 145 0.27 -37.50 10.14
CA LYS A 145 1.42 -37.42 9.23
C LYS A 145 1.03 -37.74 7.79
N ILE A 146 1.60 -37.01 6.83
CA ILE A 146 1.56 -37.35 5.39
C ILE A 146 2.88 -38.00 4.97
N ASP A 147 2.83 -39.21 4.40
CA ASP A 147 3.99 -39.97 3.87
C ASP A 147 3.72 -40.37 2.41
N LEU A 148 4.41 -39.72 1.46
CA LEU A 148 4.29 -39.96 0.02
C LEU A 148 5.62 -40.38 -0.63
N THR A 149 5.70 -41.65 -1.04
CA THR A 149 6.99 -42.27 -1.42
C THR A 149 7.30 -42.32 -2.92
N GLY A 150 6.33 -42.10 -3.82
CA GLY A 150 6.54 -42.39 -5.26
C GLY A 150 5.93 -41.42 -6.26
N SER A 151 5.23 -40.36 -5.84
CA SER A 151 4.59 -39.44 -6.78
C SER A 151 4.31 -38.06 -6.17
N ALA A 152 3.59 -37.21 -6.91
CA ALA A 152 3.36 -35.82 -6.54
C ALA A 152 2.28 -35.64 -5.46
N LEU A 153 2.54 -34.74 -4.51
CA LEU A 153 1.55 -34.22 -3.55
C LEU A 153 1.03 -32.87 -4.06
N THR A 154 -0.27 -32.71 -4.13
CA THR A 154 -0.92 -31.43 -4.41
C THR A 154 -2.00 -31.19 -3.38
N ILE A 155 -1.84 -30.12 -2.60
CA ILE A 155 -2.81 -29.62 -1.64
C ILE A 155 -3.24 -28.23 -2.11
N ASN A 156 -4.53 -28.02 -2.30
CA ASN A 156 -5.08 -26.76 -2.80
C ASN A 156 -6.45 -26.45 -2.19
N GLY A 157 -7.12 -25.45 -2.74
CA GLY A 157 -8.39 -24.95 -2.22
C GLY A 157 -8.19 -23.62 -1.51
N GLN A 158 -9.16 -23.25 -0.68
CA GLN A 158 -9.18 -21.97 -0.01
C GLN A 158 -8.44 -22.01 1.32
N TYR A 159 -8.42 -23.16 1.99
CA TYR A 159 -7.69 -23.37 3.24
C TYR A 159 -7.48 -24.84 3.54
N ASN A 160 -6.31 -25.16 4.06
CA ASN A 160 -5.98 -26.48 4.54
C ASN A 160 -5.21 -26.33 5.84
N SER A 161 -5.42 -27.23 6.80
CA SER A 161 -4.65 -27.28 8.05
C SER A 161 -4.12 -28.69 8.26
N ILE A 162 -2.81 -28.81 8.48
CA ILE A 162 -2.13 -30.09 8.67
C ILE A 162 -1.35 -30.02 9.98
N ILE A 163 -1.86 -30.68 11.01
CA ILE A 163 -1.17 -30.89 12.27
C ILE A 163 -0.43 -32.23 12.18
N GLY A 164 0.82 -32.18 11.74
CA GLY A 164 1.68 -33.34 11.56
C GLY A 164 2.76 -33.14 10.50
N ASP A 165 3.75 -34.03 10.48
CA ASP A 165 4.85 -33.99 9.51
C ASP A 165 4.38 -34.31 8.09
N ILE A 166 5.04 -33.72 7.10
CA ILE A 166 4.86 -34.02 5.67
C ILE A 166 6.18 -34.54 5.12
N VAL A 167 6.20 -35.79 4.65
CA VAL A 167 7.37 -36.40 4.00
C VAL A 167 7.00 -36.83 2.58
N THR A 168 7.74 -36.33 1.60
CA THR A 168 7.46 -36.55 0.18
C THR A 168 8.74 -36.89 -0.60
N HIS A 169 8.61 -37.67 -1.68
CA HIS A 169 9.74 -38.13 -2.51
C HIS A 169 9.69 -37.64 -3.97
N SER A 170 8.76 -36.74 -4.31
CA SER A 170 8.59 -36.19 -5.65
C SER A 170 8.16 -34.72 -5.58
N THR A 171 7.51 -34.20 -6.62
CA THR A 171 6.97 -32.83 -6.63
C THR A 171 5.95 -32.64 -5.51
N THR A 172 6.12 -31.60 -4.69
CA THR A 172 5.17 -31.23 -3.65
C THR A 172 4.72 -29.78 -3.85
N LYS A 173 3.41 -29.57 -3.94
CA LYS A 173 2.79 -28.26 -4.08
C LYS A 173 1.72 -28.08 -3.01
N LEU A 174 1.90 -27.08 -2.16
CA LEU A 174 0.98 -26.74 -1.09
C LEU A 174 0.48 -25.31 -1.32
N THR A 175 -0.82 -25.15 -1.55
CA THR A 175 -1.42 -23.83 -1.75
C THR A 175 -2.41 -23.56 -0.62
N ASN A 176 -2.39 -22.35 -0.05
CA ASN A 176 -3.27 -21.95 1.04
C ASN A 176 -3.32 -22.99 2.19
N THR A 177 -2.16 -23.38 2.71
CA THR A 177 -2.04 -24.51 3.64
C THR A 177 -1.27 -24.09 4.90
N ASN A 178 -1.81 -24.40 6.07
CA ASN A 178 -1.10 -24.30 7.35
C ASN A 178 -0.49 -25.66 7.69
N VAL A 179 0.77 -25.70 8.10
CA VAL A 179 1.44 -26.93 8.51
C VAL A 179 2.07 -26.77 9.88
N CYS A 180 1.81 -27.71 10.77
CA CYS A 180 2.33 -27.71 12.12
C CYS A 180 3.01 -29.04 12.37
N GLY A 181 4.30 -29.05 12.08
CA GLY A 181 5.10 -30.23 11.84
C GLY A 181 6.18 -29.95 10.82
N ASN A 182 7.14 -30.86 10.70
CA ASN A 182 8.25 -30.69 9.78
C ASN A 182 7.84 -31.09 8.36
N VAL A 183 8.36 -30.36 7.38
CA VAL A 183 8.12 -30.63 5.95
C VAL A 183 9.41 -31.07 5.30
N GLU A 184 9.50 -32.32 4.87
CA GLU A 184 10.65 -32.87 4.15
C GLU A 184 10.27 -33.31 2.74
N SER A 185 10.83 -32.64 1.73
CA SER A 185 10.70 -33.00 0.31
C SER A 185 12.02 -33.53 -0.25
N ASN A 186 12.05 -34.83 -0.49
CA ASN A 186 13.14 -35.55 -1.17
C ASN A 186 13.04 -35.48 -2.71
N GLY A 187 12.04 -34.79 -3.25
CA GLY A 187 11.80 -34.68 -4.69
C GLY A 187 12.51 -33.52 -5.37
N HIS A 188 12.20 -33.31 -6.66
CA HIS A 188 12.85 -32.29 -7.47
C HIS A 188 12.34 -30.85 -7.22
N LEU A 189 11.12 -30.68 -6.68
CA LEU A 189 10.49 -29.39 -6.40
C LEU A 189 9.60 -29.49 -5.17
N PHE A 190 9.80 -28.56 -4.23
CA PHE A 190 8.87 -28.19 -3.18
C PHE A 190 8.43 -26.75 -3.43
N LYS A 191 7.12 -26.54 -3.61
CA LYS A 191 6.52 -25.21 -3.74
C LYS A 191 5.42 -25.02 -2.71
N MET A 192 5.41 -23.87 -2.05
CA MET A 192 4.32 -23.43 -1.21
C MET A 192 3.93 -21.98 -1.54
N ASP A 193 2.64 -21.74 -1.79
CA ASP A 193 2.12 -20.43 -2.18
C ASP A 193 0.81 -20.04 -1.45
N THR A 194 0.72 -18.76 -1.12
CA THR A 194 -0.52 -18.12 -0.61
C THR A 194 -1.15 -17.32 -1.74
N LEU A 195 -2.32 -17.77 -2.21
CA LEU A 195 -3.06 -17.12 -3.31
C LEU A 195 -4.32 -16.38 -2.83
N ASN A 196 -4.73 -16.61 -1.58
CA ASN A 196 -5.84 -15.89 -0.96
C ASN A 196 -5.31 -14.89 0.07
N SER A 197 -5.45 -13.60 -0.20
CA SER A 197 -4.94 -12.52 0.66
C SER A 197 -5.76 -12.34 1.96
N LEU A 198 -6.92 -12.99 2.08
CA LEU A 198 -7.79 -12.89 3.26
C LEU A 198 -7.29 -13.71 4.45
N THR A 199 -6.40 -14.69 4.23
CA THR A 199 -5.89 -15.57 5.29
C THR A 199 -4.39 -15.74 5.19
N LYS A 200 -3.65 -15.51 6.29
CA LYS A 200 -2.22 -15.79 6.37
C LYS A 200 -1.99 -17.31 6.46
N HIS A 201 -1.00 -17.82 5.73
CA HIS A 201 -0.59 -19.23 5.80
C HIS A 201 0.83 -19.39 6.31
N TYR A 202 1.03 -20.42 7.12
CA TYR A 202 2.28 -20.59 7.85
C TYR A 202 2.71 -22.05 8.01
N VAL A 203 3.99 -22.22 8.31
CA VAL A 203 4.58 -23.50 8.75
C VAL A 203 5.17 -23.31 10.14
N VAL A 204 4.75 -24.09 11.12
CA VAL A 204 5.40 -24.20 12.44
C VAL A 204 6.20 -25.50 12.45
N GLY A 205 7.50 -25.40 12.21
CA GLY A 205 8.41 -26.53 12.01
C GLY A 205 9.43 -26.27 10.90
N ASP A 206 10.38 -27.20 10.76
CA ASP A 206 11.45 -27.08 9.77
C ASP A 206 10.97 -27.47 8.37
N ILE A 207 11.42 -26.72 7.35
CA ILE A 207 11.19 -27.04 5.94
C ILE A 207 12.50 -27.47 5.31
N VAL A 208 12.55 -28.68 4.77
CA VAL A 208 13.74 -29.26 4.13
C VAL A 208 13.41 -29.72 2.72
N ALA A 209 14.00 -29.07 1.71
CA ALA A 209 13.91 -29.47 0.31
C ALA A 209 15.27 -29.98 -0.22
N HIS A 210 15.26 -31.13 -0.87
CA HIS A 210 16.49 -31.76 -1.40
C HIS A 210 16.90 -31.25 -2.80
N SER A 211 16.04 -30.51 -3.48
CA SER A 211 16.28 -29.97 -4.83
C SER A 211 15.88 -28.48 -4.90
N THR A 212 14.77 -28.15 -5.56
CA THR A 212 14.28 -26.76 -5.67
C THR A 212 13.26 -26.47 -4.57
N LEU A 213 13.43 -25.33 -3.88
CA LEU A 213 12.51 -24.79 -2.88
C LEU A 213 11.93 -23.47 -3.40
N GLU A 214 10.61 -23.31 -3.37
CA GLU A 214 9.91 -22.07 -3.69
C GLU A 214 8.86 -21.78 -2.60
N LEU A 215 9.03 -20.66 -1.88
CA LEU A 215 8.05 -20.13 -0.93
C LEU A 215 7.59 -18.77 -1.43
N ASP A 216 6.28 -18.52 -1.45
CA ASP A 216 5.68 -17.26 -1.90
C ASP A 216 4.50 -16.88 -1.01
N GLY A 217 4.64 -15.81 -0.23
CA GLY A 217 3.65 -15.36 0.75
C GLY A 217 3.45 -16.32 1.93
N VAL A 218 4.51 -17.00 2.38
CA VAL A 218 4.45 -17.99 3.47
C VAL A 218 5.33 -17.56 4.63
N THR A 219 4.81 -17.68 5.86
CA THR A 219 5.60 -17.48 7.09
C THR A 219 6.05 -18.82 7.67
N ALA A 220 7.36 -19.03 7.83
CA ALA A 220 7.93 -20.23 8.45
C ALA A 220 8.49 -19.93 9.84
N TYR A 221 7.98 -20.60 10.87
CA TYR A 221 8.47 -20.58 12.23
C TYR A 221 9.34 -21.83 12.46
N GLY A 222 10.60 -21.74 12.04
CA GLY A 222 11.56 -22.84 12.01
C GLY A 222 12.64 -22.62 10.95
N THR A 223 13.55 -23.59 10.81
CA THR A 223 14.62 -23.49 9.82
C THR A 223 14.12 -23.87 8.42
N VAL A 224 14.42 -23.04 7.43
CA VAL A 224 14.21 -23.35 6.01
C VAL A 224 15.51 -23.80 5.34
N GLN A 225 15.58 -25.04 4.88
CA GLN A 225 16.76 -25.64 4.26
C GLN A 225 16.52 -26.10 2.82
N SER A 226 17.36 -25.62 1.89
CA SER A 226 17.55 -26.23 0.57
C SER A 226 18.90 -26.94 0.48
N LYS A 227 18.88 -28.26 0.29
CA LYS A 227 20.07 -29.08 0.03
C LYS A 227 20.41 -29.18 -1.47
N GLY A 228 19.66 -28.49 -2.32
CA GLY A 228 19.63 -28.71 -3.76
C GLY A 228 20.03 -27.51 -4.63
N ALA A 229 19.42 -27.43 -5.82
CA ALA A 229 19.84 -26.52 -6.89
C ALA A 229 19.50 -25.05 -6.61
N SER A 230 18.33 -24.76 -6.03
CA SER A 230 17.91 -23.38 -5.76
C SER A 230 16.91 -23.29 -4.61
N ALA A 231 16.89 -22.14 -3.95
CA ALA A 231 15.84 -21.72 -3.05
C ALA A 231 15.36 -20.33 -3.45
N THR A 232 14.06 -20.14 -3.56
CA THR A 232 13.40 -18.84 -3.68
C THR A 232 12.47 -18.69 -2.48
N ILE A 233 12.66 -17.63 -1.70
CA ILE A 233 11.91 -17.39 -0.47
C ILE A 233 11.23 -16.02 -0.58
N GLY A 234 9.91 -15.98 -0.41
CA GLY A 234 9.11 -14.77 -0.20
C GLY A 234 8.11 -14.99 0.92
N GLY A 235 7.96 -13.99 1.79
CA GLY A 235 7.29 -14.09 3.09
C GLY A 235 8.27 -13.90 4.23
N ALA A 236 8.14 -14.66 5.32
CA ALA A 236 9.01 -14.49 6.49
C ALA A 236 9.54 -15.83 7.01
N VAL A 237 10.76 -15.85 7.55
CA VAL A 237 11.35 -17.03 8.19
C VAL A 237 11.91 -16.65 9.55
N TYR A 238 11.32 -17.21 10.60
CA TYR A 238 11.68 -16.91 11.97
C TYR A 238 12.21 -18.16 12.68
N ASP A 239 13.47 -18.12 13.08
CA ASP A 239 14.14 -19.16 13.86
C ASP A 239 14.88 -18.52 15.04
N THR A 240 15.24 -19.32 16.05
CA THR A 240 15.98 -18.84 17.22
C THR A 240 17.47 -18.64 16.94
N ASP A 241 18.02 -19.30 15.91
CA ASP A 241 19.45 -19.25 15.57
C ASP A 241 19.70 -19.14 14.07
N THR A 242 19.23 -20.10 13.26
CA THR A 242 19.49 -20.15 11.81
C THR A 242 18.18 -20.20 11.02
N SER A 243 17.84 -19.11 10.35
CA SER A 243 16.62 -19.02 9.53
C SER A 243 16.72 -19.84 8.25
N VAL A 244 17.84 -19.70 7.51
CA VAL A 244 17.96 -20.27 6.17
C VAL A 244 19.26 -21.04 5.99
N LYS A 245 19.18 -22.26 5.43
CA LYS A 245 20.33 -23.08 5.02
C LYS A 245 20.24 -23.39 3.53
N TYR A 246 21.25 -23.08 2.72
CA TYR A 246 21.19 -23.29 1.26
C TYR A 246 22.47 -23.89 0.67
N PHE A 247 22.38 -24.62 -0.45
CA PHE A 247 23.54 -25.26 -1.10
C PHE A 247 24.10 -24.46 -2.29
N GLN A 248 23.30 -24.24 -3.35
CA GLN A 248 23.73 -23.56 -4.59
C GLN A 248 23.31 -22.09 -4.68
N THR A 249 22.04 -21.83 -5.01
CA THR A 249 21.50 -20.48 -5.25
C THR A 249 20.39 -20.16 -4.26
N LEU A 250 20.38 -18.93 -3.75
CA LEU A 250 19.33 -18.40 -2.88
C LEU A 250 18.82 -17.08 -3.46
N ASN A 251 17.52 -16.98 -3.67
CA ASN A 251 16.85 -15.78 -4.13
C ASN A 251 15.80 -15.38 -3.09
N PHE A 252 15.74 -14.10 -2.77
CA PHE A 252 14.68 -13.52 -1.96
C PHE A 252 13.73 -12.72 -2.84
N LEU A 253 12.43 -12.87 -2.63
CA LEU A 253 11.43 -11.98 -3.20
C LEU A 253 11.41 -10.66 -2.43
N ALA A 254 10.73 -9.63 -2.95
CA ALA A 254 10.58 -8.36 -2.25
C ALA A 254 9.96 -8.59 -0.85
N ASP A 255 10.33 -7.75 0.12
CA ASP A 255 9.77 -7.75 1.47
C ASP A 255 9.96 -9.05 2.27
N THR A 256 11.00 -9.82 1.96
CA THR A 256 11.32 -11.04 2.73
C THR A 256 11.96 -10.69 4.08
N GLU A 257 11.40 -11.20 5.18
CA GLU A 257 11.92 -11.01 6.54
C GLU A 257 12.56 -12.27 7.09
N LEU A 258 13.68 -12.14 7.80
CA LEU A 258 14.43 -13.25 8.37
C LEU A 258 14.86 -12.97 9.81
N CYS A 259 14.45 -13.80 10.77
CA CYS A 259 15.08 -13.85 12.11
C CYS A 259 15.98 -15.07 12.22
N GLY A 260 17.28 -14.84 12.35
CA GLY A 260 18.30 -15.89 12.40
C GLY A 260 19.25 -15.87 11.20
N ASP A 261 20.36 -16.61 11.30
CA ASP A 261 21.43 -16.57 10.32
C ASP A 261 21.07 -17.27 8.99
N VAL A 262 21.78 -16.89 7.93
CA VAL A 262 21.67 -17.47 6.58
C VAL A 262 22.98 -18.18 6.25
N LEU A 263 22.95 -19.52 6.26
CA LEU A 263 24.13 -20.37 6.12
C LEU A 263 24.19 -21.10 4.77
N LYS A 264 25.31 -20.96 4.06
CA LYS A 264 25.61 -21.79 2.88
C LYS A 264 26.26 -23.11 3.29
N LEU A 265 25.79 -24.22 2.72
CA LEU A 265 26.29 -25.57 2.95
C LEU A 265 27.01 -26.11 1.71
N PRO A 266 28.15 -26.82 1.84
CA PRO A 266 29.06 -26.77 2.98
C PRO A 266 29.69 -25.37 3.09
N ALA A 267 30.03 -24.95 4.31
CA ALA A 267 30.70 -23.68 4.56
C ALA A 267 32.13 -23.71 3.99
N VAL A 268 32.29 -23.29 2.72
CA VAL A 268 33.60 -23.18 2.07
C VAL A 268 34.03 -21.71 2.07
N PRO A 269 35.10 -21.33 2.80
CA PRO A 269 35.63 -19.97 2.76
C PRO A 269 36.11 -19.61 1.35
N GLY A 270 35.68 -18.47 0.80
CA GLY A 270 36.18 -17.92 -0.46
C GLY A 270 35.33 -18.18 -1.72
N PHE A 271 34.14 -18.79 -1.60
CA PHE A 271 33.17 -18.82 -2.70
C PHE A 271 32.20 -17.64 -2.63
N SER A 272 32.04 -16.90 -3.74
CA SER A 272 31.08 -15.80 -3.82
C SER A 272 29.65 -16.33 -3.62
N GLN A 273 28.90 -15.65 -2.76
CA GLN A 273 27.48 -15.90 -2.55
C GLN A 273 26.72 -15.42 -3.80
N ILE A 274 25.91 -16.29 -4.41
CA ILE A 274 24.88 -15.86 -5.36
C ILE A 274 23.60 -15.76 -4.54
N ILE A 275 23.48 -14.66 -3.82
CA ILE A 275 22.24 -14.23 -3.16
C ILE A 275 21.69 -13.10 -4.02
N ASN A 276 20.49 -13.28 -4.55
CA ASN A 276 19.79 -12.22 -5.27
C ASN A 276 18.62 -11.73 -4.40
N GLY A 277 18.48 -10.41 -4.29
CA GLY A 277 17.52 -9.78 -3.37
C GLY A 277 18.14 -9.42 -2.02
N SER A 278 17.50 -8.48 -1.33
CA SER A 278 17.96 -7.93 -0.04
C SER A 278 16.85 -8.12 1.01
N PRO A 279 16.83 -9.25 1.74
CA PRO A 279 15.83 -9.46 2.79
C PRO A 279 16.12 -8.56 4.00
N GLN A 280 15.08 -8.23 4.76
CA GLN A 280 15.23 -7.65 6.09
C GLN A 280 15.73 -8.73 7.05
N ARG A 281 16.84 -8.47 7.74
CA ARG A 281 17.51 -9.45 8.61
C ARG A 281 17.53 -8.98 10.05
N TYR A 282 17.12 -9.87 10.94
CA TYR A 282 17.10 -9.69 12.38
C TYR A 282 17.90 -10.81 13.06
N CYS A 283 18.30 -10.56 14.30
CA CYS A 283 18.78 -11.63 15.17
C CYS A 283 17.68 -12.67 15.43
N GLY A 284 18.08 -13.90 15.76
CA GLY A 284 17.13 -14.97 16.05
C GLY A 284 16.15 -14.61 17.17
N ILE A 285 14.99 -15.27 17.20
CA ILE A 285 13.93 -15.02 18.18
C ILE A 285 14.50 -15.06 19.61
N GLY A 286 14.30 -13.97 20.37
CA GLY A 286 14.78 -13.84 21.75
C GLY A 286 16.25 -13.42 21.90
N LEU A 287 16.98 -13.21 20.81
CA LEU A 287 18.35 -12.68 20.84
C LEU A 287 18.34 -11.15 20.72
N SER A 288 18.99 -10.47 21.66
CA SER A 288 19.12 -9.01 21.67
C SER A 288 20.27 -8.48 20.78
N SER A 289 21.19 -9.34 20.36
CA SER A 289 22.30 -9.01 19.45
C SER A 289 22.92 -10.27 18.83
N CYS A 290 23.51 -10.14 17.65
CA CYS A 290 24.15 -11.21 16.87
C CYS A 290 25.17 -10.63 15.87
N ASP A 291 26.05 -11.47 15.32
CA ASP A 291 27.15 -10.99 14.45
C ASP A 291 26.71 -10.69 13.00
N TYR A 292 25.52 -11.12 12.60
CA TYR A 292 25.02 -11.09 11.21
C TYR A 292 23.84 -10.13 10.99
N ALA A 293 23.29 -9.52 12.04
CA ALA A 293 22.24 -8.52 12.01
C ALA A 293 22.33 -7.59 13.24
N SER A 294 21.90 -6.34 13.11
CA SER A 294 21.87 -5.35 14.20
C SER A 294 20.53 -5.28 14.93
N ASP A 295 19.45 -5.69 14.28
CA ASP A 295 18.08 -5.48 14.74
C ASP A 295 17.52 -6.72 15.44
N VAL A 296 16.70 -6.48 16.47
CA VAL A 296 16.01 -7.55 17.22
C VAL A 296 14.85 -8.10 16.40
N CYS A 297 14.63 -9.40 16.46
CA CYS A 297 13.49 -10.03 15.77
C CYS A 297 12.18 -9.30 16.11
N PRO A 298 11.33 -8.94 15.12
CA PRO A 298 10.06 -8.27 15.35
C PRO A 298 9.04 -9.13 16.10
N ILE A 299 9.31 -10.44 16.24
CA ILE A 299 8.45 -11.38 16.94
C ILE A 299 9.16 -12.04 18.13
N THR A 300 8.34 -12.50 19.06
CA THR A 300 8.69 -13.28 20.25
C THR A 300 8.16 -14.71 20.13
N ALA A 301 8.49 -15.55 21.11
CA ALA A 301 7.99 -16.92 21.15
C ALA A 301 6.47 -17.02 21.36
N GLU A 302 5.82 -15.96 21.88
CA GLU A 302 4.37 -15.92 22.09
C GLU A 302 3.60 -15.64 20.79
N ASP A 303 4.28 -15.09 19.78
CA ASP A 303 3.72 -14.78 18.45
C ASP A 303 3.71 -15.99 17.49
N ILE A 304 4.28 -17.13 17.92
CA ILE A 304 4.26 -18.37 17.14
C ILE A 304 2.83 -18.92 17.16
N PRO A 305 2.17 -19.08 15.99
CA PRO A 305 0.77 -19.43 15.94
C PRO A 305 0.50 -20.82 16.53
N VAL A 306 -0.58 -20.92 17.31
CA VAL A 306 -1.09 -22.20 17.80
C VAL A 306 -1.99 -22.82 16.74
N CYS A 307 -1.67 -24.04 16.35
CA CYS A 307 -2.35 -24.72 15.27
C CYS A 307 -3.66 -25.35 15.73
N SER A 308 -4.71 -25.17 14.95
CA SER A 308 -6.01 -25.78 15.20
C SER A 308 -6.54 -26.52 13.96
N MET A 309 -7.40 -27.50 14.22
CA MET A 309 -8.20 -28.22 13.23
C MET A 309 -9.49 -27.48 12.89
N LEU A 310 -9.55 -26.17 13.15
CA LEU A 310 -10.70 -25.33 12.86
C LEU A 310 -10.33 -24.35 11.74
N PRO A 311 -11.21 -24.18 10.73
CA PRO A 311 -11.07 -23.06 9.83
C PRO A 311 -11.11 -21.74 10.65
N PRO A 312 -10.41 -20.66 10.22
CA PRO A 312 -10.70 -19.34 10.75
C PRO A 312 -12.19 -19.05 10.55
N THR A 313 -12.83 -18.44 11.54
CA THR A 313 -14.25 -18.10 11.48
C THR A 313 -14.37 -16.62 11.17
N ASP A 314 -14.88 -16.26 10.00
CA ASP A 314 -15.36 -14.89 9.69
C ASP A 314 -16.71 -14.61 10.35
N ASP A 315 -17.16 -15.38 11.36
CA ASP A 315 -18.37 -15.06 12.13
C ASP A 315 -18.08 -15.21 13.63
N ASP A 316 -17.81 -14.09 14.29
CA ASP A 316 -17.80 -13.95 15.74
C ASP A 316 -19.13 -13.33 16.20
N PHE A 317 -20.14 -14.18 16.38
CA PHE A 317 -21.41 -13.75 16.91
C PHE A 317 -21.24 -13.27 18.36
N ASP A 318 -21.87 -12.16 18.71
CA ASP A 318 -21.93 -11.69 20.10
C ASP A 318 -23.37 -11.36 20.50
N LEU A 319 -23.66 -11.57 21.78
CA LEU A 319 -24.95 -11.32 22.40
C LEU A 319 -24.72 -10.50 23.65
N VAL A 320 -25.18 -9.26 23.63
CA VAL A 320 -25.13 -8.35 24.78
C VAL A 320 -26.54 -7.95 25.16
N VAL A 321 -26.88 -8.12 26.43
CA VAL A 321 -28.19 -7.77 27.00
C VAL A 321 -28.01 -6.64 27.99
N THR A 322 -28.80 -5.58 27.83
CA THR A 322 -28.81 -4.42 28.72
C THR A 322 -30.24 -4.04 29.11
N PRO A 323 -30.51 -3.68 30.38
CA PRO A 323 -29.54 -3.68 31.48
C PRO A 323 -29.23 -5.10 31.99
N THR A 324 -28.13 -5.29 32.73
CA THR A 324 -27.83 -6.61 33.35
C THR A 324 -28.74 -6.94 34.54
N GLU A 325 -29.31 -5.91 35.14
CA GLU A 325 -30.24 -5.97 36.25
C GLU A 325 -31.27 -4.85 36.05
N ASP A 326 -32.56 -5.16 36.14
CA ASP A 326 -33.63 -4.18 36.02
C ASP A 326 -34.59 -4.24 37.21
N MET A 327 -35.03 -3.07 37.68
CA MET A 327 -35.88 -2.93 38.85
C MET A 327 -37.16 -2.21 38.47
N ALA A 328 -38.31 -2.81 38.76
CA ALA A 328 -39.60 -2.17 38.53
C ALA A 328 -40.33 -1.85 39.84
N LEU A 329 -40.92 -0.66 39.88
CA LEU A 329 -41.79 -0.26 40.98
C LEU A 329 -43.12 -1.00 40.88
N MET A 330 -43.57 -1.65 41.95
CA MET A 330 -44.78 -2.49 41.90
C MET A 330 -46.08 -1.75 41.52
N CYS A 331 -46.13 -0.44 41.78
CA CYS A 331 -47.24 0.46 41.45
C CYS A 331 -46.94 1.36 40.24
N GLY A 332 -45.81 1.12 39.56
CA GLY A 332 -45.39 1.87 38.39
C GLY A 332 -45.94 1.28 37.09
N ASP A 333 -45.98 2.11 36.06
CA ASP A 333 -46.34 1.69 34.70
C ASP A 333 -45.14 1.10 33.93
N GLU A 334 -43.91 1.33 34.42
CA GLU A 334 -42.67 0.79 33.86
C GLU A 334 -42.40 -0.60 34.43
N LEU A 335 -42.24 -1.57 33.53
CA LEU A 335 -41.99 -2.98 33.83
C LEU A 335 -40.59 -3.37 33.34
N PRO A 336 -39.95 -4.41 33.92
CA PRO A 336 -38.59 -4.76 33.56
C PRO A 336 -38.46 -5.05 32.07
N GLN A 337 -37.51 -4.42 31.41
CA GLN A 337 -37.33 -4.48 29.97
C GLN A 337 -35.86 -4.62 29.61
N PHE A 338 -35.57 -5.59 28.74
CA PHE A 338 -34.23 -5.94 28.33
C PHE A 338 -34.05 -5.76 26.83
N THR A 339 -33.03 -5.01 26.46
CA THR A 339 -32.59 -4.86 25.08
C THR A 339 -31.45 -5.84 24.83
N VAL A 340 -31.67 -6.76 23.90
CA VAL A 340 -30.68 -7.67 23.35
C VAL A 340 -30.12 -7.05 22.07
N THR A 341 -28.80 -6.87 22.08
CA THR A 341 -28.00 -6.47 20.93
C THR A 341 -27.26 -7.69 20.42
N THR A 342 -27.47 -8.00 19.14
CA THR A 342 -26.85 -9.14 18.45
C THR A 342 -25.92 -8.63 17.36
N THR A 343 -24.67 -9.09 17.38
CA THR A 343 -23.66 -8.74 16.38
C THR A 343 -23.03 -10.00 15.81
N ASN A 344 -22.36 -9.83 14.67
CA ASN A 344 -21.52 -10.82 14.04
C ASN A 344 -20.29 -10.11 13.47
N ASN A 345 -19.10 -10.48 13.94
CA ASN A 345 -17.84 -9.76 13.69
C ASN A 345 -17.89 -8.28 14.08
N GLY A 346 -18.66 -7.97 15.13
CA GLY A 346 -18.87 -6.60 15.58
C GLY A 346 -19.82 -5.75 14.75
N GLU A 347 -20.38 -6.27 13.65
CA GLU A 347 -21.49 -5.62 12.95
C GLU A 347 -22.83 -6.08 13.50
N MET A 348 -23.77 -5.15 13.69
CA MET A 348 -25.13 -5.47 14.12
C MET A 348 -25.81 -6.37 13.08
N THR A 349 -26.41 -7.47 13.52
CA THR A 349 -27.00 -8.45 12.60
C THR A 349 -28.30 -9.04 13.14
N SER A 350 -29.20 -9.43 12.24
CA SER A 350 -30.39 -10.20 12.61
C SER A 350 -29.99 -11.61 13.00
N ALA A 351 -30.27 -12.00 14.25
CA ALA A 351 -29.97 -13.31 14.81
C ALA A 351 -31.18 -13.89 15.54
N HIS A 352 -31.20 -15.21 15.70
CA HIS A 352 -32.25 -15.91 16.42
C HIS A 352 -31.89 -16.02 17.91
N VAL A 353 -32.77 -15.52 18.78
CA VAL A 353 -32.55 -15.42 20.23
C VAL A 353 -33.66 -16.16 21.00
N LEU A 354 -33.25 -17.05 21.89
CA LEU A 354 -34.11 -17.73 22.87
C LEU A 354 -34.04 -17.01 24.21
N ALA A 355 -35.18 -16.71 24.82
CA ALA A 355 -35.28 -16.11 26.15
C ALA A 355 -36.01 -17.04 27.13
N SER A 356 -35.39 -17.34 28.28
CA SER A 356 -35.89 -18.28 29.29
C SER A 356 -36.00 -17.63 30.67
N LEU A 357 -37.22 -17.58 31.21
CA LEU A 357 -37.50 -17.11 32.58
C LEU A 357 -37.15 -18.16 33.63
N SER A 358 -36.69 -17.74 34.82
CA SER A 358 -36.53 -18.65 35.97
C SER A 358 -37.85 -19.19 36.50
N ASP A 359 -38.91 -18.37 36.46
CA ASP A 359 -40.22 -18.66 37.04
C ASP A 359 -41.35 -18.38 36.01
N PRO A 360 -41.50 -19.24 35.00
CA PRO A 360 -42.44 -19.03 33.90
C PRO A 360 -43.93 -19.07 34.32
N ASP A 361 -44.24 -19.55 35.53
CA ASP A 361 -45.61 -19.52 36.08
C ASP A 361 -46.00 -18.11 36.59
N LEU A 362 -45.01 -17.28 36.96
CA LEU A 362 -45.23 -15.95 37.53
C LEU A 362 -45.17 -14.83 36.48
N PHE A 363 -44.42 -15.04 35.40
CA PHE A 363 -44.12 -14.01 34.41
C PHE A 363 -44.39 -14.48 32.98
N THR A 364 -44.67 -13.52 32.10
CA THR A 364 -44.74 -13.72 30.65
C THR A 364 -43.83 -12.72 29.93
N LEU A 365 -43.41 -13.06 28.72
CA LEU A 365 -42.54 -12.22 27.90
C LEU A 365 -43.34 -11.56 26.76
N GLU A 366 -43.17 -10.25 26.62
CA GLU A 366 -43.67 -9.47 25.50
C GLU A 366 -42.49 -8.94 24.66
N MET A 367 -42.53 -9.19 23.34
CA MET A 367 -41.59 -8.56 22.41
C MET A 367 -42.08 -7.14 22.09
N VAL A 368 -41.39 -6.15 22.64
CA VAL A 368 -41.65 -4.72 22.37
C VAL A 368 -41.11 -4.33 21.00
N GLU A 369 -39.91 -4.82 20.69
CA GLU A 369 -39.22 -4.54 19.43
C GLU A 369 -38.47 -5.78 18.94
N GLY A 370 -38.58 -6.10 17.66
CA GLY A 370 -37.93 -7.26 17.07
C GLY A 370 -38.45 -7.49 15.66
N LYS A 371 -37.74 -8.27 14.85
CA LYS A 371 -38.14 -8.58 13.48
C LYS A 371 -39.35 -9.50 13.46
N GLN A 372 -39.31 -10.54 14.29
CA GLN A 372 -40.35 -11.56 14.34
C GLN A 372 -40.38 -12.29 15.69
N LYS A 373 -41.58 -12.47 16.25
CA LYS A 373 -41.84 -13.43 17.35
C LYS A 373 -42.18 -14.79 16.75
N ILE A 374 -41.42 -15.83 17.09
CA ILE A 374 -41.68 -17.21 16.62
C ILE A 374 -42.66 -17.91 17.58
N ASP A 375 -42.39 -17.82 18.87
CA ASP A 375 -43.26 -18.27 19.97
C ASP A 375 -43.04 -17.41 21.23
N ASP A 376 -43.58 -17.82 22.38
CA ASP A 376 -43.53 -17.04 23.63
C ASP A 376 -42.12 -16.89 24.24
N SER A 377 -41.12 -17.62 23.73
CA SER A 377 -39.73 -17.58 24.19
C SER A 377 -38.70 -17.39 23.07
N ASN A 378 -39.10 -17.52 21.80
CA ASN A 378 -38.19 -17.43 20.64
C ASN A 378 -38.46 -16.18 19.79
N PHE A 379 -37.42 -15.38 19.57
CA PHE A 379 -37.49 -14.09 18.88
C PHE A 379 -36.37 -13.95 17.85
N ILE A 380 -36.64 -13.19 16.78
CA ILE A 380 -35.64 -12.81 15.78
C ILE A 380 -35.36 -11.31 15.95
N SER A 381 -34.11 -10.94 16.19
CA SER A 381 -33.69 -9.53 16.25
C SER A 381 -33.79 -8.87 14.88
N LYS A 382 -33.87 -7.53 14.86
CA LYS A 382 -33.89 -6.73 13.64
C LYS A 382 -32.60 -6.86 12.83
N ASP A 383 -32.63 -6.40 11.59
CA ASP A 383 -31.44 -6.34 10.72
C ASP A 383 -30.34 -5.44 11.31
N ASP A 384 -30.71 -4.52 12.22
CA ASP A 384 -29.80 -3.69 13.01
C ASP A 384 -29.44 -4.32 14.37
N GLY A 385 -29.62 -5.63 14.56
CA GLY A 385 -29.22 -6.35 15.77
C GLY A 385 -30.11 -6.18 16.98
N THR A 386 -31.12 -5.31 16.94
CA THR A 386 -31.93 -4.93 18.10
C THR A 386 -33.10 -5.89 18.34
N LEU A 387 -33.27 -6.32 19.60
CA LEU A 387 -34.44 -7.03 20.12
C LEU A 387 -34.75 -6.49 21.53
N VAL A 388 -36.00 -6.14 21.81
CA VAL A 388 -36.43 -5.62 23.11
C VAL A 388 -37.53 -6.51 23.67
N VAL A 389 -37.30 -7.06 24.86
CA VAL A 389 -38.21 -7.99 25.54
C VAL A 389 -38.59 -7.42 26.91
N LYS A 390 -39.88 -7.29 27.16
CA LYS A 390 -40.47 -6.82 28.42
C LYS A 390 -41.02 -7.99 29.22
N VAL A 391 -40.78 -7.98 30.53
CA VAL A 391 -41.25 -9.00 31.48
C VAL A 391 -42.55 -8.50 32.12
N ILE A 392 -43.63 -9.25 31.95
CA ILE A 392 -44.96 -8.91 32.47
C ILE A 392 -45.31 -9.85 33.63
N PRO A 393 -45.59 -9.30 34.83
CA PRO A 393 -46.10 -10.10 35.94
C PRO A 393 -47.53 -10.57 35.66
N ASN A 394 -47.81 -11.87 35.84
CA ASN A 394 -49.17 -12.41 35.67
C ASN A 394 -50.13 -11.87 36.74
N ASP A 395 -49.62 -11.71 37.97
CA ASP A 395 -50.30 -11.13 39.13
C ASP A 395 -49.25 -10.52 40.06
N ILE A 396 -49.27 -9.19 40.25
CA ILE A 396 -48.26 -8.48 41.04
C ILE A 396 -48.30 -8.85 42.53
N ASP A 397 -49.49 -9.22 43.03
CA ASP A 397 -49.67 -9.58 44.45
C ASP A 397 -49.17 -11.01 44.74
N ALA A 398 -48.94 -11.83 43.71
CA ALA A 398 -48.45 -13.20 43.83
C ALA A 398 -46.91 -13.29 43.79
N ILE A 399 -46.22 -12.17 43.53
CA ILE A 399 -44.76 -12.10 43.39
C ILE A 399 -44.13 -11.76 44.74
N SER A 400 -43.01 -12.40 45.05
CA SER A 400 -42.17 -12.00 46.19
C SER A 400 -41.42 -10.73 45.82
N LEU A 401 -41.75 -9.61 46.47
CA LEU A 401 -41.07 -8.33 46.30
C LEU A 401 -39.61 -8.42 46.78
N ASP A 402 -38.76 -7.56 46.25
CA ASP A 402 -37.32 -7.48 46.55
C ASP A 402 -36.55 -8.80 46.34
N SER A 403 -37.12 -9.71 45.55
CA SER A 403 -36.53 -11.01 45.21
C SER A 403 -36.00 -10.98 43.77
N ASN A 404 -34.76 -11.45 43.57
CA ASN A 404 -34.14 -11.47 42.25
C ASN A 404 -34.64 -12.67 41.43
N TYR A 405 -35.33 -12.37 40.34
CA TYR A 405 -35.68 -13.32 39.29
C TYR A 405 -34.67 -13.21 38.15
N THR A 406 -34.62 -14.20 37.25
CA THR A 406 -33.65 -14.19 36.15
C THR A 406 -34.30 -14.46 34.80
N LEU A 407 -33.74 -13.83 33.76
CA LEU A 407 -34.08 -14.05 32.36
C LEU A 407 -32.78 -14.36 31.61
N SER A 408 -32.71 -15.51 30.97
CA SER A 408 -31.53 -15.93 30.21
C SER A 408 -31.79 -15.81 28.72
N PHE A 409 -30.94 -15.06 28.02
CA PHE A 409 -30.94 -14.95 26.57
C PHE A 409 -29.83 -15.83 25.99
N THR A 410 -30.12 -16.55 24.93
CA THR A 410 -29.16 -17.44 24.26
C THR A 410 -29.32 -17.30 22.76
N MET A 411 -28.21 -17.09 22.05
CA MET A 411 -28.24 -17.05 20.60
C MET A 411 -28.34 -18.49 20.07
N ILE A 412 -29.28 -18.75 19.16
CA ILE A 412 -29.48 -20.10 18.61
C ILE A 412 -28.37 -20.46 17.62
N ASP A 413 -27.88 -19.47 16.87
CA ASP A 413 -26.84 -19.64 15.85
C ASP A 413 -25.45 -19.90 16.48
N ASP A 414 -25.22 -19.39 17.70
CA ASP A 414 -24.08 -19.75 18.55
C ASP A 414 -24.51 -19.87 20.02
N MET A 415 -24.85 -21.09 20.45
CA MET A 415 -25.33 -21.38 21.80
C MET A 415 -24.28 -21.14 22.90
N SER A 416 -23.00 -20.90 22.54
CA SER A 416 -21.99 -20.47 23.52
C SER A 416 -22.18 -19.01 23.95
N LYS A 417 -22.89 -18.21 23.14
CA LYS A 417 -23.20 -16.80 23.40
C LYS A 417 -24.54 -16.71 24.12
N ALA A 418 -24.46 -16.63 25.45
CA ALA A 418 -25.61 -16.50 26.33
C ALA A 418 -25.33 -15.47 27.41
N GLN A 419 -26.36 -14.73 27.81
CA GLN A 419 -26.29 -13.79 28.92
C GLN A 419 -27.54 -13.93 29.79
N THR A 420 -27.32 -14.10 31.09
CA THR A 420 -28.37 -14.09 32.10
C THR A 420 -28.43 -12.71 32.73
N VAL A 421 -29.63 -12.12 32.73
CA VAL A 421 -29.94 -10.85 33.41
C VAL A 421 -30.86 -11.10 34.59
N GLN A 422 -30.89 -10.16 35.52
CA GLN A 422 -31.72 -10.22 36.72
C GLN A 422 -32.83 -9.17 36.65
N PHE A 423 -33.99 -9.45 37.23
CA PHE A 423 -35.01 -8.44 37.45
C PHE A 423 -35.68 -8.62 38.80
N MET A 424 -36.23 -7.54 39.35
CA MET A 424 -37.03 -7.58 40.57
C MET A 424 -38.16 -6.55 40.55
N PHE A 425 -39.16 -6.79 41.39
CA PHE A 425 -40.24 -5.85 41.67
C PHE A 425 -40.11 -5.36 43.10
N THR A 426 -40.20 -4.05 43.32
CA THR A 426 -39.98 -3.43 44.63
C THR A 426 -41.00 -2.32 44.91
N PRO A 427 -41.36 -2.07 46.19
CA PRO A 427 -42.20 -0.93 46.56
C PRO A 427 -41.45 0.41 46.57
N TYR A 428 -40.11 0.40 46.52
CA TYR A 428 -39.24 1.59 46.59
C TYR A 428 -38.02 1.43 45.71
N MET A 429 -37.69 2.42 44.88
CA MET A 429 -36.45 2.35 44.08
C MET A 429 -35.85 3.71 43.77
N PHE A 430 -34.52 3.75 43.66
CA PHE A 430 -33.85 4.85 42.98
C PHE A 430 -33.92 4.64 41.47
N GLU A 431 -34.10 5.71 40.72
CA GLU A 431 -33.96 5.67 39.26
C GLU A 431 -33.31 6.95 38.75
N ALA A 432 -32.70 6.87 37.57
CA ALA A 432 -32.30 8.05 36.80
C ALA A 432 -33.48 8.53 35.93
N TYR A 433 -33.54 9.83 35.64
CA TYR A 433 -34.64 10.40 34.88
C TYR A 433 -34.21 11.57 33.98
N ALA A 434 -34.92 11.76 32.88
CA ALA A 434 -34.70 12.88 31.94
C ALA A 434 -35.41 14.17 32.41
N GLU A 435 -35.14 15.31 31.78
CA GLU A 435 -35.79 16.58 32.16
C GLU A 435 -37.32 16.57 32.02
N ASP A 436 -37.86 15.70 31.17
CA ASP A 436 -39.30 15.51 30.98
C ASP A 436 -39.93 14.50 31.97
N LEU A 437 -39.15 14.04 32.95
CA LEU A 437 -39.54 13.10 34.01
C LEU A 437 -39.73 11.64 33.56
N SER A 438 -39.34 11.29 32.33
CA SER A 438 -39.24 9.88 31.90
C SER A 438 -38.08 9.15 32.60
N SER A 439 -38.26 7.86 32.87
CA SER A 439 -37.19 7.00 33.43
C SER A 439 -36.06 6.84 32.42
N LEU A 440 -34.82 6.72 32.92
CA LEU A 440 -33.63 6.47 32.13
C LEU A 440 -32.88 5.26 32.70
N ASP A 441 -33.00 4.12 32.04
CA ASP A 441 -32.28 2.90 32.43
C ASP A 441 -30.83 2.94 31.91
N GLU A 442 -30.53 3.81 30.93
CA GLU A 442 -29.21 3.99 30.36
C GLU A 442 -28.81 5.46 30.16
N ILE A 443 -27.51 5.75 30.32
CA ILE A 443 -26.93 7.09 30.17
C ILE A 443 -25.72 7.04 29.24
N HIS A 444 -25.86 7.68 28.08
CA HIS A 444 -24.77 7.86 27.12
C HIS A 444 -23.80 8.99 27.54
N VAL A 445 -22.50 8.69 27.62
CA VAL A 445 -21.45 9.66 27.95
C VAL A 445 -20.25 9.56 27.00
N ILE A 446 -19.43 10.62 26.98
CA ILE A 446 -18.15 10.65 26.26
C ILE A 446 -17.04 10.66 27.30
N ALA A 447 -16.07 9.77 27.17
CA ALA A 447 -14.94 9.68 28.09
C ALA A 447 -14.23 11.05 28.23
N GLY A 448 -13.94 11.47 29.46
CA GLY A 448 -13.36 12.76 29.81
C GLY A 448 -14.34 13.93 29.87
N LYS A 449 -15.63 13.74 29.51
CA LYS A 449 -16.65 14.80 29.54
C LYS A 449 -17.69 14.56 30.63
N SER A 450 -17.70 15.43 31.64
CA SER A 450 -18.75 15.39 32.68
C SER A 450 -20.14 15.67 32.09
N LYS A 451 -21.12 14.83 32.48
CA LYS A 451 -22.54 14.93 32.13
C LYS A 451 -23.38 14.98 33.42
N THR A 452 -24.34 15.89 33.49
CA THR A 452 -25.27 15.91 34.62
C THR A 452 -26.26 14.75 34.52
N VAL A 453 -26.44 14.02 35.62
CA VAL A 453 -27.38 12.93 35.80
C VAL A 453 -28.35 13.31 36.90
N ASN A 454 -29.65 13.22 36.61
CA ASN A 454 -30.70 13.44 37.59
C ASN A 454 -31.22 12.09 38.08
N THR A 455 -31.38 11.94 39.39
CA THR A 455 -31.93 10.74 40.02
C THR A 455 -33.02 11.10 41.01
N ARG A 456 -33.99 10.19 41.19
CA ARG A 456 -35.12 10.37 42.12
C ARG A 456 -35.37 9.09 42.91
N LEU A 457 -35.96 9.22 44.10
CA LEU A 457 -36.47 8.09 44.87
C LEU A 457 -37.98 7.98 44.64
N LEU A 458 -38.41 6.86 44.09
CA LEU A 458 -39.83 6.53 43.89
C LEU A 458 -40.34 5.61 45.00
N ALA A 459 -41.61 5.77 45.35
CA ALA A 459 -42.32 4.95 46.32
C ALA A 459 -43.78 4.76 45.91
N CYS A 460 -44.39 3.66 46.37
CA CYS A 460 -45.82 3.44 46.24
C CYS A 460 -46.59 4.15 47.35
N ALA A 461 -47.44 5.11 46.98
CA ALA A 461 -48.35 5.75 47.92
C ALA A 461 -49.34 4.72 48.49
N ALA A 462 -49.92 4.99 49.67
CA ALA A 462 -50.96 4.13 50.25
C ALA A 462 -52.22 3.97 49.36
N THR A 463 -52.38 4.82 48.34
CA THR A 463 -53.42 4.74 47.32
C THR A 463 -53.09 3.79 46.16
N GLY A 464 -51.87 3.22 46.13
CA GLY A 464 -51.36 2.39 45.04
C GLY A 464 -50.82 3.18 43.85
N GLU A 465 -50.61 4.50 43.98
CA GLU A 465 -50.05 5.36 42.92
C GLU A 465 -48.53 5.56 43.12
N GLN A 466 -47.78 5.57 42.01
CA GLN A 466 -46.36 5.95 42.00
C GLN A 466 -46.18 7.43 42.38
N VAL A 467 -45.33 7.70 43.36
CA VAL A 467 -44.99 9.07 43.80
C VAL A 467 -43.48 9.23 44.05
N ILE A 468 -43.01 10.47 44.03
CA ILE A 468 -41.66 10.81 44.49
C ILE A 468 -41.67 10.82 46.02
N ALA A 469 -40.74 10.11 46.65
CA ALA A 469 -40.58 10.07 48.10
C ALA A 469 -39.95 11.38 48.61
N THR A 470 -40.75 12.45 48.67
CA THR A 470 -40.28 13.80 49.07
C THR A 470 -39.79 13.89 50.52
N ASN A 471 -40.00 12.84 51.32
CA ASN A 471 -39.50 12.75 52.69
C ASN A 471 -38.08 12.18 52.78
N TYR A 472 -37.44 11.87 51.65
CA TYR A 472 -36.07 11.37 51.61
C TYR A 472 -35.05 12.51 51.39
N ASP A 473 -34.23 12.72 52.41
CA ASP A 473 -33.02 13.53 52.37
C ASP A 473 -31.84 12.62 52.76
N GLY A 474 -30.92 12.37 51.82
CA GLY A 474 -29.90 11.32 52.01
C GLY A 474 -28.73 11.42 51.05
N THR A 475 -27.75 10.54 51.24
CA THR A 475 -26.58 10.43 50.36
C THR A 475 -26.30 8.96 50.15
N PRO A 476 -26.99 8.30 49.20
CA PRO A 476 -26.84 6.87 48.95
C PRO A 476 -25.39 6.53 48.65
N LYS A 477 -25.02 5.30 49.02
CA LYS A 477 -23.76 4.72 48.58
C LYS A 477 -23.87 4.41 47.09
N VAL A 478 -22.91 4.90 46.32
CA VAL A 478 -22.80 4.64 44.87
C VAL A 478 -21.70 3.62 44.62
N THR A 479 -21.97 2.65 43.76
CA THR A 479 -20.97 1.73 43.19
C THR A 479 -21.13 1.68 41.67
N HIS A 480 -20.06 1.39 40.93
CA HIS A 480 -20.06 1.47 39.46
C HIS A 480 -19.21 0.37 38.81
N PRO A 481 -19.54 -0.92 39.02
CA PRO A 481 -18.86 -2.01 38.34
C PRO A 481 -18.82 -1.83 36.82
N LEU A 482 -17.64 -2.05 36.24
CA LEU A 482 -17.47 -2.23 34.80
C LEU A 482 -18.06 -3.58 34.38
N ILE A 483 -18.99 -3.55 33.43
CA ILE A 483 -19.65 -4.73 32.87
C ILE A 483 -18.90 -5.23 31.64
N LYS A 484 -18.53 -4.32 30.72
CA LYS A 484 -17.82 -4.66 29.49
C LYS A 484 -16.83 -3.55 29.12
N PRO A 485 -15.54 -3.87 28.87
CA PRO A 485 -14.91 -5.20 28.85
C PRO A 485 -14.65 -5.79 30.24
N VAL A 486 -14.72 -7.12 30.35
CA VAL A 486 -14.27 -7.87 31.52
C VAL A 486 -12.77 -7.68 31.73
N GLY A 487 -12.38 -7.37 32.97
CA GLY A 487 -10.98 -7.12 33.33
C GLY A 487 -10.47 -5.72 32.97
N GLY A 488 -11.32 -4.85 32.43
CA GLY A 488 -11.00 -3.45 32.19
C GLY A 488 -10.92 -2.61 33.46
N SER A 489 -10.56 -1.34 33.28
CA SER A 489 -10.41 -0.37 34.38
C SER A 489 -11.63 0.54 34.46
N GLU A 490 -12.03 0.91 35.68
CA GLU A 490 -13.01 1.98 35.89
C GLU A 490 -12.40 3.38 35.68
N GLY A 491 -11.07 3.45 35.55
CA GLY A 491 -10.35 4.71 35.35
C GLY A 491 -10.62 5.68 36.50
N ASN A 492 -11.05 6.90 36.15
CA ASN A 492 -11.41 7.94 37.10
C ASN A 492 -12.93 8.14 37.15
N PHE A 493 -13.70 7.04 37.14
CA PHE A 493 -15.15 7.09 37.25
C PHE A 493 -15.55 7.81 38.55
N SER A 494 -16.41 8.81 38.43
CA SER A 494 -16.89 9.59 39.57
C SER A 494 -18.34 10.01 39.36
N TYR A 495 -19.17 9.63 40.33
CA TYR A 495 -20.56 10.03 40.45
C TYR A 495 -20.96 10.02 41.93
N SER A 496 -21.68 11.04 42.35
CA SER A 496 -22.30 11.13 43.67
C SER A 496 -23.76 11.49 43.51
N ALA A 497 -24.60 11.14 44.47
CA ALA A 497 -25.99 11.58 44.50
C ALA A 497 -26.32 12.08 45.90
N GLU A 498 -26.44 13.39 46.09
CA GLU A 498 -26.98 13.98 47.32
C GLU A 498 -28.45 14.30 47.07
N PHE A 499 -29.33 13.69 47.84
CA PHE A 499 -30.77 13.81 47.69
C PHE A 499 -31.34 14.85 48.63
N LYS A 500 -32.25 15.65 48.10
CA LYS A 500 -33.10 16.54 48.86
C LYS A 500 -34.52 16.50 48.31
N ASP A 501 -35.51 16.37 49.20
CA ASP A 501 -36.91 16.24 48.83
C ASP A 501 -37.14 15.10 47.79
N GLY A 502 -36.39 13.99 47.92
CA GLY A 502 -36.45 12.84 47.01
C GLY A 502 -35.78 13.02 45.64
N LEU A 503 -35.06 14.12 45.39
CA LEU A 503 -34.42 14.44 44.10
C LEU A 503 -32.91 14.68 44.25
N SER A 504 -32.14 14.30 43.23
CA SER A 504 -30.70 14.62 43.11
C SER A 504 -30.32 15.00 41.68
N SER A 505 -29.31 15.87 41.54
CA SER A 505 -28.72 16.27 40.25
C SER A 505 -27.22 16.50 40.40
N HIS A 506 -26.41 15.63 39.80
CA HIS A 506 -24.96 15.60 39.98
C HIS A 506 -24.21 15.25 38.70
N GLY A 507 -22.94 15.67 38.62
CA GLY A 507 -22.08 15.35 37.49
C GLY A 507 -21.54 13.93 37.56
N LEU A 508 -21.65 13.21 36.45
CA LEU A 508 -21.03 11.91 36.19
C LEU A 508 -19.88 12.10 35.20
N ILE A 509 -18.72 11.50 35.47
CA ILE A 509 -17.57 11.48 34.56
C ILE A 509 -16.84 10.14 34.64
N THR A 510 -16.31 9.68 33.51
CA THR A 510 -15.33 8.59 33.41
C THR A 510 -14.32 8.93 32.33
N ASN A 511 -13.09 8.48 32.46
CA ASN A 511 -12.04 8.63 31.43
C ASN A 511 -11.89 7.36 30.58
N GLU A 512 -12.68 6.33 30.85
CA GLU A 512 -12.62 5.07 30.13
C GLU A 512 -13.87 4.86 29.28
N SER A 513 -13.71 4.11 28.20
CA SER A 513 -14.83 3.61 27.40
C SER A 513 -15.35 2.29 27.98
N GLY A 514 -16.57 1.91 27.62
CA GLY A 514 -17.18 0.67 28.09
C GLY A 514 -18.56 0.88 28.69
N LEU A 515 -19.15 -0.22 29.14
CA LEU A 515 -20.45 -0.30 29.78
C LEU A 515 -20.25 -0.47 31.30
N PHE A 516 -20.78 0.47 32.08
CA PHE A 516 -20.74 0.45 33.54
C PHE A 516 -22.16 0.32 34.08
N SER A 517 -22.33 -0.37 35.21
CA SER A 517 -23.62 -0.42 35.91
C SER A 517 -23.52 0.37 37.21
N VAL A 518 -24.21 1.49 37.30
CA VAL A 518 -24.22 2.35 38.49
C VAL A 518 -25.31 1.85 39.43
N ARG A 519 -24.95 1.56 40.68
CA ARG A 519 -25.89 1.14 41.73
C ARG A 519 -25.91 2.14 42.87
N LEU A 520 -27.10 2.56 43.27
CA LEU A 520 -27.38 3.38 44.44
C LEU A 520 -28.00 2.49 45.52
N SER A 521 -27.52 2.60 46.76
CA SER A 521 -28.09 1.88 47.90
C SER A 521 -28.13 2.75 49.14
N ASP A 522 -29.25 2.80 49.85
CA ASP A 522 -29.38 3.49 51.14
C ASP A 522 -30.48 2.87 52.02
N THR A 523 -30.69 3.43 53.21
CA THR A 523 -31.82 3.16 54.08
C THR A 523 -32.87 4.27 53.94
N PHE A 524 -34.13 3.89 53.73
CA PHE A 524 -35.25 4.80 53.54
C PHE A 524 -36.29 4.66 54.67
N GLU A 525 -36.65 5.77 55.31
CA GLU A 525 -37.72 5.86 56.28
C GLU A 525 -39.08 5.91 55.56
N CYS A 526 -39.69 4.76 55.32
CA CYS A 526 -40.86 4.58 54.46
C CYS A 526 -42.21 4.83 55.13
N THR A 527 -42.24 5.36 56.36
CA THR A 527 -43.50 5.57 57.08
C THR A 527 -44.44 6.46 56.29
N GLY A 528 -45.61 5.94 55.92
CA GLY A 528 -46.62 6.63 55.11
C GLY A 528 -46.76 6.10 53.66
N PHE A 529 -45.94 5.13 53.28
CA PHE A 529 -45.99 4.45 51.98
C PHE A 529 -46.45 2.99 52.11
N GLN A 530 -46.84 2.38 50.98
CA GLN A 530 -47.34 1.01 50.90
C GLN A 530 -46.20 -0.02 51.10
N GLU A 531 -46.49 -1.19 51.69
CA GLU A 531 -45.48 -2.23 51.99
C GLU A 531 -44.33 -1.74 52.89
N CYS A 532 -44.54 -0.72 53.73
CA CYS A 532 -43.57 -0.32 54.74
C CYS A 532 -43.64 -1.28 55.96
N PRO A 533 -42.53 -1.91 56.37
CA PRO A 533 -42.50 -2.81 57.53
C PRO A 533 -42.75 -2.07 58.84
N ASP A 534 -43.12 -2.82 59.89
CA ASP A 534 -43.42 -2.29 61.23
C ASP A 534 -42.25 -1.50 61.85
N GLU A 535 -41.01 -1.75 61.42
CA GLU A 535 -39.81 -1.03 61.87
C GLU A 535 -39.71 0.41 61.30
N GLY A 536 -40.52 0.74 60.29
CA GLY A 536 -40.63 2.08 59.71
C GLY A 536 -39.53 2.46 58.70
N SER A 537 -38.55 1.59 58.49
CA SER A 537 -37.43 1.78 57.56
C SER A 537 -37.17 0.53 56.71
N VAL A 538 -36.66 0.73 55.50
CA VAL A 538 -36.33 -0.31 54.50
C VAL A 538 -34.98 -0.02 53.86
N LYS A 539 -34.35 -1.05 53.29
CA LYS A 539 -33.28 -0.83 52.32
C LYS A 539 -33.90 -0.49 50.97
N VAL A 540 -33.33 0.49 50.29
CA VAL A 540 -33.70 0.83 48.93
C VAL A 540 -32.48 0.82 48.04
N GLU A 541 -32.66 0.25 46.86
CA GLU A 541 -31.64 0.16 45.83
C GLU A 541 -32.17 0.71 44.50
N GLY A 542 -31.27 0.94 43.56
CA GLY A 542 -31.63 1.31 42.20
C GLY A 542 -30.41 1.30 41.31
N THR A 543 -30.63 1.02 40.02
CA THR A 543 -29.58 0.79 39.06
C THR A 543 -29.84 1.53 37.76
N PHE A 544 -28.77 1.98 37.10
CA PHE A 544 -28.82 2.42 35.70
C PHE A 544 -27.46 2.17 35.05
N ASP A 545 -27.48 1.94 33.74
CA ASP A 545 -26.27 1.68 32.97
C ASP A 545 -25.67 2.98 32.40
N VAL A 546 -24.35 3.00 32.25
CA VAL A 546 -23.60 4.10 31.64
C VAL A 546 -22.79 3.55 30.49
N LYS A 547 -23.17 3.95 29.27
CA LYS A 547 -22.45 3.63 28.03
C LYS A 547 -21.47 4.78 27.74
N SER A 548 -20.17 4.49 27.82
CA SER A 548 -19.09 5.46 27.57
C SER A 548 -18.34 5.14 26.29
N ARG A 549 -18.18 6.11 25.39
CA ARG A 549 -17.35 5.98 24.17
C ARG A 549 -16.11 6.87 24.22
N PRO A 550 -15.07 6.54 23.43
CA PRO A 550 -14.00 7.49 23.13
C PRO A 550 -14.56 8.78 22.52
N TRP A 551 -13.85 9.89 22.72
CA TRP A 551 -14.25 11.15 22.11
C TRP A 551 -14.03 11.14 20.60
N THR A 552 -12.80 10.85 20.18
CA THR A 552 -12.37 10.80 18.77
C THR A 552 -11.13 9.91 18.63
N LEU A 553 -10.71 9.70 17.39
CA LEU A 553 -9.54 8.91 17.02
C LEU A 553 -8.41 9.84 16.57
N ALA A 554 -7.39 10.04 17.41
CA ALA A 554 -6.28 10.93 17.14
C ALA A 554 -5.27 10.32 16.17
N ILE A 555 -5.02 11.00 15.04
CA ILE A 555 -4.00 10.62 14.04
C ILE A 555 -2.64 11.22 14.43
N CYS A 556 -1.68 10.35 14.66
CA CYS A 556 -0.37 10.64 15.20
C CYS A 556 0.76 10.13 14.30
N ASP A 557 1.96 10.61 14.58
CA ASP A 557 3.14 10.28 13.80
C ASP A 557 3.42 8.77 13.91
N GLY A 558 3.91 8.19 12.81
CA GLY A 558 4.39 6.81 12.74
C GLY A 558 5.91 6.78 12.73
N SER A 559 6.47 6.11 11.72
CA SER A 559 7.92 6.09 11.44
C SER A 559 8.48 7.47 11.08
N THR A 560 7.64 8.34 10.51
CA THR A 560 8.02 9.68 10.04
C THR A 560 7.05 10.71 10.60
N ALA A 561 7.56 11.90 10.95
CA ALA A 561 6.72 13.00 11.44
C ALA A 561 5.77 13.48 10.34
N LEU A 562 4.46 13.53 10.62
CA LEU A 562 3.45 13.92 9.64
C LEU A 562 3.41 15.44 9.47
N ALA A 563 4.20 15.95 8.52
CA ALA A 563 4.18 17.36 8.16
C ALA A 563 2.85 17.78 7.52
N SER A 564 2.54 19.08 7.55
CA SER A 564 1.27 19.67 7.07
C SER A 564 1.45 20.70 5.94
N GLY A 565 2.57 20.61 5.20
CA GLY A 565 2.82 21.38 3.98
C GLY A 565 1.75 21.16 2.90
N THR A 566 1.67 22.10 1.97
CA THR A 566 0.62 22.19 0.93
C THR A 566 1.21 22.49 -0.43
N SER A 567 0.41 22.40 -1.50
CA SER A 567 0.83 22.85 -2.84
C SER A 567 1.16 24.34 -2.93
N GLU A 568 0.84 25.16 -1.91
CA GLU A 568 1.10 26.60 -1.88
C GLU A 568 2.30 27.02 -1.02
N SER A 569 2.56 26.29 0.08
CA SER A 569 3.59 26.63 1.06
C SER A 569 3.87 25.48 2.04
N GLY A 570 4.94 25.62 2.82
CA GLY A 570 5.32 24.67 3.88
C GLY A 570 6.39 23.69 3.43
N PRO A 571 6.89 22.84 4.34
CA PRO A 571 7.91 21.85 4.01
C PRO A 571 7.34 20.66 3.20
N GLY A 572 8.22 19.99 2.46
CA GLY A 572 7.97 18.65 1.94
C GLY A 572 7.77 17.65 3.07
N PHE A 573 6.90 16.66 2.85
CA PHE A 573 6.70 15.53 3.75
C PHE A 573 7.44 14.29 3.23
N ILE A 574 7.04 13.80 2.06
CA ILE A 574 7.60 12.61 1.41
C ILE A 574 7.28 12.65 -0.08
N ALA A 575 8.02 11.93 -0.91
CA ALA A 575 7.69 11.84 -2.33
C ALA A 575 6.39 11.04 -2.54
N ALA A 576 5.58 11.44 -3.52
CA ALA A 576 4.38 10.71 -3.92
C ALA A 576 4.75 9.28 -4.34
N GLY A 577 3.96 8.30 -3.93
CA GLY A 577 4.21 6.87 -4.14
C GLY A 577 5.15 6.20 -3.14
N GLU A 578 5.91 6.95 -2.32
CA GLU A 578 6.68 6.35 -1.23
C GLU A 578 5.76 5.99 -0.05
N HIS A 579 6.14 4.91 0.64
CA HIS A 579 5.38 4.39 1.77
C HIS A 579 5.71 5.13 3.07
N PHE A 580 4.69 5.38 3.86
CA PHE A 580 4.80 5.92 5.21
C PHE A 580 3.87 5.19 6.17
N SER A 581 4.00 5.48 7.46
CA SER A 581 3.12 4.97 8.49
C SER A 581 2.57 6.09 9.36
N LEU A 582 1.41 5.84 9.96
CA LEU A 582 0.82 6.69 11.00
C LEU A 582 0.23 5.82 12.09
N THR A 583 -0.03 6.44 13.24
CA THR A 583 -0.65 5.77 14.38
C THR A 583 -1.98 6.43 14.74
N VAL A 584 -2.92 5.65 15.25
CA VAL A 584 -4.23 6.14 15.70
C VAL A 584 -4.44 5.82 17.17
N LYS A 585 -5.00 6.76 17.95
CA LYS A 585 -5.29 6.59 19.39
C LYS A 585 -6.75 6.98 19.72
N PRO A 586 -7.51 6.15 20.47
CA PRO A 586 -8.83 6.52 20.96
C PRO A 586 -8.69 7.41 22.20
N ILE A 587 -8.90 8.72 22.04
CA ILE A 587 -8.58 9.70 23.07
C ILE A 587 -9.81 10.14 23.87
N VAL A 588 -9.57 10.59 25.10
CA VAL A 588 -10.58 11.24 25.95
C VAL A 588 -10.87 12.66 25.47
N TRP A 589 -12.07 13.16 25.80
CA TRP A 589 -12.52 14.49 25.41
C TRP A 589 -11.60 15.60 25.91
N GLN A 590 -11.27 16.53 25.02
CA GLN A 590 -10.46 17.71 25.32
C GLN A 590 -11.33 18.97 25.44
N SER A 591 -10.96 19.86 26.36
CA SER A 591 -11.73 21.08 26.65
C SER A 591 -11.95 21.93 25.39
N GLY A 592 -13.20 22.30 25.11
CA GLY A 592 -13.59 23.07 23.92
C GLY A 592 -13.75 22.23 22.65
N GLY A 593 -13.51 20.92 22.72
CA GLY A 593 -13.68 19.99 21.60
C GLY A 593 -15.14 19.80 21.19
N SER A 594 -15.39 19.64 19.89
CA SER A 594 -16.74 19.38 19.36
C SER A 594 -17.26 18.01 19.78
N LEU A 595 -18.54 17.92 20.11
CA LEU A 595 -19.21 16.65 20.45
C LEU A 595 -19.85 15.97 19.23
N THR A 596 -19.97 16.67 18.10
CA THR A 596 -20.70 16.17 16.91
C THR A 596 -19.98 16.35 15.58
N LYS A 597 -19.00 17.26 15.48
CA LYS A 597 -18.25 17.52 14.23
C LYS A 597 -16.94 16.74 14.21
N GLU A 598 -16.34 16.67 13.01
CA GLU A 598 -14.98 16.17 12.83
C GLU A 598 -13.98 17.00 13.67
N VAL A 599 -12.99 16.33 14.25
CA VAL A 599 -11.99 16.93 15.15
C VAL A 599 -10.63 16.95 14.45
N ASN A 600 -9.96 18.11 14.42
CA ASN A 600 -8.55 18.16 13.99
C ASN A 600 -7.68 17.62 15.13
N THR A 601 -6.93 16.55 14.89
CA THR A 601 -6.20 15.81 15.92
C THR A 601 -4.71 16.07 15.95
N GLU A 602 -4.21 17.00 15.12
CA GLU A 602 -2.78 17.35 15.01
C GLU A 602 -2.10 17.62 16.36
N ASN A 603 -2.82 18.23 17.31
CA ASN A 603 -2.28 18.60 18.63
C ASN A 603 -2.72 17.67 19.77
N TYR A 604 -3.28 16.49 19.48
CA TYR A 604 -3.85 15.59 20.51
C TYR A 604 -3.11 14.26 20.67
N CYS A 605 -1.90 14.13 20.15
CA CYS A 605 -1.12 12.89 20.27
C CYS A 605 -0.61 12.59 21.68
N SER A 606 -0.62 13.59 22.56
CA SER A 606 -0.33 13.46 23.98
C SER A 606 -1.59 13.42 24.86
N ALA A 607 -2.79 13.36 24.26
CA ALA A 607 -4.02 13.25 25.03
C ALA A 607 -4.12 11.87 25.68
N ASP A 608 -4.72 11.81 26.87
CA ASP A 608 -5.03 10.53 27.52
C ASP A 608 -5.98 9.71 26.64
N ILE A 609 -5.84 8.39 26.72
CA ILE A 609 -6.62 7.44 25.93
C ILE A 609 -7.65 6.71 26.78
N THR A 610 -8.64 6.13 26.10
CA THR A 610 -9.55 5.13 26.67
C THR A 610 -8.94 3.74 26.47
N HIS A 611 -8.29 3.17 27.48
CA HIS A 611 -7.61 1.87 27.39
C HIS A 611 -8.60 0.72 27.17
N ASN A 612 -9.79 0.81 27.78
CA ASN A 612 -10.80 -0.24 27.67
C ASN A 612 -11.25 -0.49 26.23
N PHE A 613 -11.14 0.51 25.34
CA PHE A 613 -11.47 0.35 23.91
C PHE A 613 -10.62 -0.74 23.22
N MET A 614 -9.41 -0.98 23.71
CA MET A 614 -8.41 -1.87 23.12
C MET A 614 -8.46 -3.30 23.66
N LEU A 615 -9.32 -3.58 24.64
CA LEU A 615 -9.39 -4.90 25.27
C LEU A 615 -10.17 -5.90 24.41
N GLU A 616 -9.84 -7.18 24.53
CA GLU A 616 -10.43 -8.28 23.75
C GLU A 616 -11.95 -8.36 23.92
N ASP A 617 -12.45 -8.22 25.15
CA ASP A 617 -13.89 -8.21 25.45
C ASP A 617 -14.54 -6.82 25.27
N ALA A 618 -13.86 -5.85 24.65
CA ALA A 618 -14.48 -4.56 24.41
C ALA A 618 -15.58 -4.68 23.33
N PRO A 619 -16.57 -3.77 23.29
CA PRO A 619 -17.51 -3.71 22.18
C PRO A 619 -16.77 -3.65 20.85
N ALA A 620 -17.08 -4.61 19.98
CA ALA A 620 -16.37 -4.76 18.71
C ALA A 620 -16.55 -3.52 17.82
N ALA A 621 -15.43 -3.07 17.24
CA ALA A 621 -15.37 -1.91 16.37
C ALA A 621 -14.12 -1.98 15.49
N SER A 622 -14.21 -1.44 14.27
CA SER A 622 -13.04 -1.29 13.40
C SER A 622 -12.74 0.17 13.10
N ILE A 623 -11.47 0.55 13.24
CA ILE A 623 -10.94 1.84 12.86
C ILE A 623 -10.64 1.82 11.36
N VAL A 624 -11.25 2.73 10.62
CA VAL A 624 -11.07 2.89 9.18
C VAL A 624 -10.41 4.23 8.88
N LEU A 625 -9.33 4.19 8.11
CA LEU A 625 -8.73 5.36 7.50
C LEU A 625 -9.41 5.69 6.17
N SER A 626 -9.74 6.96 5.99
CA SER A 626 -10.15 7.51 4.70
C SER A 626 -9.43 8.82 4.46
N SER A 627 -9.46 9.34 3.23
CA SER A 627 -8.85 10.63 2.96
C SER A 627 -9.63 11.43 1.94
N LYS A 628 -9.31 12.72 1.86
CA LYS A 628 -9.72 13.63 0.79
C LYS A 628 -8.55 14.51 0.44
N GLN A 629 -8.35 14.79 -0.84
CA GLN A 629 -7.36 15.78 -1.23
C GLN A 629 -7.70 17.15 -0.66
N LYS A 630 -6.69 17.78 -0.05
CA LYS A 630 -6.78 19.10 0.57
C LYS A 630 -6.18 20.17 -0.33
N THR A 631 -5.01 19.92 -0.89
CA THR A 631 -4.38 20.76 -1.91
C THR A 631 -3.70 19.91 -2.99
N PRO A 632 -3.60 20.38 -4.25
CA PRO A 632 -4.23 21.59 -4.80
C PRO A 632 -5.76 21.48 -4.80
N THR A 633 -6.47 22.62 -4.74
CA THR A 633 -7.95 22.61 -4.62
C THR A 633 -8.66 22.38 -5.95
N GLU A 634 -7.96 22.67 -7.04
CA GLU A 634 -8.36 22.62 -8.43
C GLU A 634 -8.77 21.20 -8.84
N THR A 635 -8.03 20.20 -8.38
CA THR A 635 -8.27 18.78 -8.69
C THR A 635 -8.94 18.01 -7.54
N ALA A 636 -9.11 18.63 -6.37
CA ALA A 636 -9.63 17.96 -5.17
C ALA A 636 -11.03 17.35 -5.34
N SER A 637 -11.87 17.89 -6.24
CA SER A 637 -13.21 17.36 -6.53
C SER A 637 -13.22 16.23 -7.57
N GLN A 638 -12.13 16.05 -8.32
CA GLN A 638 -12.02 15.12 -9.44
C GLN A 638 -11.10 13.94 -9.12
N THR A 639 -10.22 14.09 -8.13
CA THR A 639 -9.26 13.07 -7.75
C THR A 639 -9.94 11.78 -7.31
N LYS A 640 -9.43 10.66 -7.83
CA LYS A 640 -9.81 9.31 -7.42
C LYS A 640 -8.69 8.58 -6.70
N LYS A 641 -7.44 8.97 -6.97
CA LYS A 641 -6.24 8.50 -6.28
C LYS A 641 -6.17 9.21 -4.94
N LEU A 642 -6.39 8.46 -3.86
CA LEU A 642 -6.41 8.96 -2.50
C LEU A 642 -5.41 8.14 -1.67
N LEU A 643 -5.45 8.28 -0.35
CA LEU A 643 -4.65 7.42 0.53
C LEU A 643 -4.97 5.95 0.25
N GLU A 644 -3.94 5.17 -0.04
CA GLU A 644 -3.99 3.73 -0.26
C GLU A 644 -3.00 3.03 0.68
N SER A 645 -3.14 1.71 0.81
CA SER A 645 -2.24 0.86 1.59
C SER A 645 -2.09 -0.48 0.88
N THR A 646 -0.87 -1.04 0.84
CA THR A 646 -0.65 -2.41 0.38
C THR A 646 -1.04 -3.46 1.42
N LEU A 647 -1.27 -3.04 2.67
CA LEU A 647 -1.73 -3.89 3.77
C LEU A 647 -3.24 -3.72 4.00
N SER A 648 -3.62 -2.65 4.71
CA SER A 648 -5.02 -2.38 5.06
C SER A 648 -5.20 -0.94 5.53
N LEU A 649 -6.35 -0.35 5.19
CA LEU A 649 -6.83 0.92 5.74
C LEU A 649 -7.78 0.69 6.94
N THR A 650 -7.93 -0.54 7.40
CA THR A 650 -8.80 -0.94 8.51
C THR A 650 -8.01 -1.69 9.58
N ARG A 651 -8.31 -1.41 10.85
CA ARG A 651 -7.81 -2.11 12.03
C ARG A 651 -8.94 -2.42 13.00
N SER A 652 -9.06 -3.65 13.44
CA SER A 652 -9.91 -4.04 14.58
C SER A 652 -9.42 -3.36 15.86
N HIS A 653 -10.33 -3.07 16.77
CA HIS A 653 -10.00 -2.58 18.12
C HIS A 653 -9.07 -3.52 18.91
N THR A 654 -8.98 -4.80 18.54
CA THR A 654 -8.06 -5.77 19.17
C THR A 654 -6.64 -5.76 18.59
N GLU A 655 -6.41 -5.11 17.45
CA GLU A 655 -5.10 -5.01 16.79
C GLU A 655 -4.24 -3.86 17.32
N SER A 656 -4.44 -3.46 18.57
CA SER A 656 -3.66 -2.39 19.19
C SER A 656 -2.33 -2.91 19.71
N GLU A 657 -1.26 -2.12 19.55
CA GLU A 657 0.05 -2.37 20.13
C GLU A 657 0.52 -1.12 20.87
N ASN A 658 1.09 -1.28 22.07
CA ASN A 658 1.60 -0.16 22.86
C ASN A 658 0.60 1.01 22.99
N SER A 659 -0.68 0.67 23.17
CA SER A 659 -1.78 1.63 23.30
C SER A 659 -2.06 2.50 22.07
N GLN A 660 -1.81 1.98 20.87
CA GLN A 660 -2.07 2.66 19.60
C GLN A 660 -2.29 1.65 18.47
N TYR A 661 -2.88 2.12 17.36
CA TYR A 661 -3.12 1.34 16.17
C TYR A 661 -2.20 1.80 15.05
N THR A 662 -1.33 0.92 14.57
CA THR A 662 -0.36 1.25 13.53
C THR A 662 -0.91 0.93 12.14
N PHE A 663 -0.91 1.94 11.28
CA PHE A 663 -1.20 1.79 9.85
C PHE A 663 0.10 1.97 9.08
N SER A 664 0.56 0.89 8.45
CA SER A 664 1.81 0.81 7.70
C SER A 664 1.55 0.73 6.22
N ASP A 665 2.62 0.92 5.44
CA ASP A 665 2.62 0.88 3.98
C ASP A 665 1.56 1.76 3.33
N LEU A 666 1.27 2.90 3.96
CA LEU A 666 0.38 3.91 3.40
C LEU A 666 1.11 4.67 2.30
N TYR A 667 0.44 4.94 1.19
CA TYR A 667 1.00 5.74 0.12
C TYR A 667 -0.08 6.58 -0.57
N TRP A 668 0.36 7.58 -1.32
CA TRP A 668 -0.49 8.35 -2.21
C TRP A 668 0.28 8.68 -3.48
N GLU A 669 -0.29 8.35 -4.63
CA GLU A 669 0.37 8.44 -5.94
C GLU A 669 0.37 9.85 -6.55
N GLU A 670 -0.34 10.79 -5.93
CA GLU A 670 -0.42 12.18 -6.38
C GLU A 670 0.27 13.14 -5.41
N VAL A 671 0.46 14.38 -5.85
CA VAL A 671 1.18 15.41 -5.08
C VAL A 671 0.24 16.45 -4.46
N GLY A 672 0.69 17.09 -3.38
CA GLY A 672 -0.02 18.13 -2.65
C GLY A 672 -0.22 17.76 -1.19
N SER A 673 -1.44 17.82 -0.68
CA SER A 673 -1.74 17.36 0.68
C SER A 673 -3.08 16.67 0.78
N LEU A 674 -3.16 15.70 1.70
CA LEU A 674 -4.37 14.96 2.04
C LEU A 674 -4.93 15.40 3.38
N LYS A 675 -6.24 15.50 3.49
CA LYS A 675 -6.97 15.43 4.75
C LYS A 675 -7.25 13.97 5.04
N ILE A 676 -6.41 13.35 5.85
CA ILE A 676 -6.58 11.97 6.33
C ILE A 676 -7.56 11.99 7.50
N LYS A 677 -8.47 11.02 7.54
CA LYS A 677 -9.53 10.86 8.52
C LYS A 677 -9.46 9.48 9.14
N ALA A 678 -9.74 9.39 10.44
CA ALA A 678 -9.92 8.16 11.18
C ALA A 678 -11.35 8.15 11.75
N ASN A 679 -12.11 7.12 11.42
CA ASN A 679 -13.47 6.90 11.90
C ASN A 679 -13.67 5.43 12.30
N LEU A 680 -14.75 5.16 13.03
CA LEU A 680 -15.24 3.78 13.13
C LEU A 680 -16.13 3.48 11.91
N ASP A 681 -16.16 2.22 11.49
CA ASP A 681 -17.09 1.69 10.48
C ASP A 681 -18.51 1.54 11.04
N SER A 682 -18.63 1.22 12.33
CA SER A 682 -19.88 1.06 13.08
C SER A 682 -20.02 2.04 14.24
N GLN A 683 -21.15 1.97 14.96
CA GLN A 683 -21.34 2.68 16.23
C GLN A 683 -20.68 1.90 17.37
N TYR A 684 -20.17 2.61 18.37
CA TYR A 684 -19.62 2.00 19.58
C TYR A 684 -20.62 2.19 20.73
N LEU A 685 -21.22 1.10 21.22
CA LEU A 685 -22.30 1.12 22.20
C LEU A 685 -23.45 2.05 21.77
N ASP A 686 -23.93 1.87 20.53
CA ASP A 686 -25.01 2.67 19.89
C ASP A 686 -24.69 4.17 19.74
N MET A 687 -23.44 4.57 19.99
CA MET A 687 -22.99 5.95 19.88
C MET A 687 -21.98 6.13 18.75
N THR A 688 -22.15 7.21 17.99
CA THR A 688 -21.19 7.62 16.96
C THR A 688 -19.96 8.27 17.57
N VAL A 689 -18.78 7.67 17.39
CA VAL A 689 -17.48 8.29 17.71
C VAL A 689 -17.16 9.40 16.71
N ASN A 690 -16.65 10.55 17.18
CA ASN A 690 -16.32 11.67 16.30
C ASN A 690 -15.16 11.30 15.38
N THR A 691 -15.30 11.55 14.08
CA THR A 691 -14.21 11.40 13.11
C THR A 691 -13.04 12.32 13.47
N GLY A 692 -11.87 11.74 13.68
CA GLY A 692 -10.62 12.49 13.80
C GLY A 692 -10.04 12.77 12.41
N TYR A 693 -9.35 13.88 12.23
CA TYR A 693 -8.64 14.17 10.99
C TYR A 693 -7.34 14.93 11.22
N ARG A 694 -6.41 14.79 10.28
CA ARG A 694 -5.17 15.57 10.19
C ARG A 694 -4.87 15.87 8.73
N ASN A 695 -4.33 17.05 8.44
CA ASN A 695 -3.83 17.36 7.10
C ASN A 695 -2.36 16.93 7.03
N VAL A 696 -2.02 16.13 6.01
CA VAL A 696 -0.69 15.57 5.82
C VAL A 696 -0.17 15.95 4.44
N GLY A 697 1.05 16.47 4.36
CA GLY A 697 1.72 16.94 3.16
C GLY A 697 2.96 17.78 3.50
N ARG A 698 3.73 18.29 2.54
CA ARG A 698 3.49 18.23 1.10
C ARG A 698 4.05 16.94 0.50
N PHE A 699 3.19 16.15 -0.16
CA PHE A 699 3.64 15.09 -1.06
C PHE A 699 4.20 15.74 -2.33
N TYR A 700 5.41 15.39 -2.75
CA TYR A 700 6.13 16.01 -3.88
C TYR A 700 6.52 14.97 -4.95
N ALA A 701 6.90 15.43 -6.16
CA ALA A 701 7.31 14.52 -7.24
C ALA A 701 8.64 13.84 -6.90
N LYS A 702 8.83 12.56 -7.21
CA LYS A 702 10.12 11.88 -6.98
C LYS A 702 11.07 12.03 -8.16
N TYR A 703 10.54 11.77 -9.36
CA TYR A 703 11.34 11.65 -10.56
C TYR A 703 10.94 12.70 -11.60
N PHE A 704 11.92 13.09 -12.42
CA PHE A 704 11.68 13.89 -13.62
C PHE A 704 12.37 13.28 -14.82
N THR A 705 11.74 13.41 -15.99
CA THR A 705 12.27 12.93 -17.27
C THR A 705 12.14 14.00 -18.33
N ALA A 706 13.13 14.10 -19.23
CA ALA A 706 12.98 14.88 -20.45
C ALA A 706 12.04 14.13 -21.41
N ARG A 707 11.28 14.87 -22.22
CA ARG A 707 10.35 14.29 -23.20
C ARG A 707 10.67 14.73 -24.62
N GLU A 708 10.45 16.00 -24.93
CA GLU A 708 10.69 16.55 -26.27
C GLU A 708 11.64 17.74 -26.17
N ALA A 709 12.54 17.87 -27.15
CA ALA A 709 13.41 19.04 -27.29
C ALA A 709 13.35 19.55 -28.73
N LYS A 710 13.36 20.86 -28.90
CA LYS A 710 13.35 21.52 -30.19
C LYS A 710 14.43 22.58 -30.26
N TRP A 711 15.33 22.39 -31.22
CA TRP A 711 16.41 23.29 -31.55
C TRP A 711 15.99 24.21 -32.70
N THR A 712 15.92 25.51 -32.45
CA THR A 712 15.61 26.52 -33.47
C THR A 712 16.91 27.12 -33.97
N TYR A 713 17.33 26.70 -35.16
CA TYR A 713 18.53 27.19 -35.84
C TYR A 713 18.32 28.59 -36.45
N PRO A 714 19.41 29.32 -36.75
CA PRO A 714 19.37 30.55 -37.53
C PRO A 714 18.66 30.37 -38.88
N THR A 715 18.13 31.48 -39.41
CA THR A 715 17.30 31.47 -40.62
C THR A 715 18.04 30.85 -41.81
N LYS A 716 17.42 29.87 -42.49
CA LYS A 716 17.99 29.07 -43.61
C LYS A 716 19.14 28.11 -43.22
N GLN A 717 19.28 27.78 -41.95
CA GLN A 717 20.16 26.71 -41.48
C GLN A 717 19.34 25.61 -40.79
N ASP A 718 19.84 24.38 -40.85
CA ASP A 718 19.40 23.20 -40.08
C ASP A 718 20.54 22.61 -39.24
N PHE A 719 21.65 23.33 -39.16
CA PHE A 719 22.85 23.06 -38.37
C PHE A 719 23.29 24.35 -37.66
N ILE A 720 24.16 24.23 -36.65
CA ILE A 720 24.80 25.37 -35.98
C ILE A 720 26.33 25.28 -36.08
N TYR A 721 27.01 26.42 -36.23
CA TYR A 721 28.46 26.45 -36.02
C TYR A 721 28.80 26.61 -34.54
N MET A 722 29.92 26.05 -34.10
CA MET A 722 30.45 26.34 -32.76
C MET A 722 30.70 27.85 -32.60
N ASN A 723 30.38 28.41 -31.44
CA ASN A 723 30.29 29.85 -31.13
C ASN A 723 29.15 30.61 -31.83
N GLN A 724 28.26 29.94 -32.57
CA GLN A 724 27.06 30.56 -33.13
C GLN A 724 25.86 30.30 -32.20
N PRO A 725 25.21 31.34 -31.65
CA PRO A 725 24.02 31.15 -30.83
C PRO A 725 22.84 30.58 -31.62
N PHE A 726 22.13 29.61 -31.04
CA PHE A 726 20.81 29.19 -31.50
C PHE A 726 19.81 30.35 -31.37
N GLU A 727 18.74 30.36 -32.17
CA GLU A 727 17.66 31.34 -32.02
C GLU A 727 16.81 31.04 -30.78
N ARG A 728 16.55 29.75 -30.53
CA ARG A 728 15.78 29.27 -29.37
C ARG A 728 15.98 27.78 -29.14
N VAL A 729 15.98 27.37 -27.88
CA VAL A 729 15.90 25.97 -27.45
C VAL A 729 14.66 25.83 -26.57
N SER A 730 13.78 24.87 -26.86
CA SER A 730 12.64 24.55 -26.01
C SER A 730 12.62 23.07 -25.66
N TYR A 731 12.30 22.73 -24.42
CA TYR A 731 12.27 21.34 -23.96
C TYR A 731 11.16 21.12 -22.92
N ASP A 732 10.65 19.90 -22.88
CA ASP A 732 9.58 19.48 -21.98
C ASP A 732 10.12 18.51 -20.92
N VAL A 733 9.69 18.71 -19.68
CA VAL A 733 10.01 17.87 -18.52
C VAL A 733 8.72 17.32 -17.92
N VAL A 734 8.65 16.02 -17.68
CA VAL A 734 7.51 15.36 -17.06
C VAL A 734 7.83 15.06 -15.60
N ALA A 735 6.87 15.35 -14.72
CA ALA A 735 6.98 15.02 -13.30
C ALA A 735 6.36 13.65 -13.01
N LEU A 736 7.02 12.85 -12.17
CA LEU A 736 6.66 11.47 -11.89
C LEU A 736 6.69 11.18 -10.38
N ASN A 737 5.86 10.22 -9.95
CA ASN A 737 5.88 9.69 -8.59
C ASN A 737 7.03 8.66 -8.41
N ALA A 738 7.20 8.12 -7.21
CA ALA A 738 8.24 7.13 -6.88
C ALA A 738 8.09 5.80 -7.64
N ASN A 739 6.88 5.48 -8.11
CA ASN A 739 6.61 4.34 -8.98
C ASN A 739 6.88 4.64 -10.47
N LYS A 740 7.39 5.84 -10.78
CA LYS A 740 7.72 6.33 -12.13
C LYS A 740 6.49 6.52 -13.01
N GLU A 741 5.35 6.83 -12.40
CA GLU A 741 4.11 7.13 -13.09
C GLU A 741 3.85 8.63 -13.14
N ASP A 742 3.13 9.06 -14.18
CA ASP A 742 2.73 10.44 -14.38
C ASP A 742 1.86 10.97 -13.23
N ILE A 743 2.18 12.18 -12.77
CA ILE A 743 1.39 12.89 -11.74
C ILE A 743 0.56 14.03 -12.36
N GLN A 744 -0.69 14.16 -11.93
CA GLN A 744 -1.63 15.13 -12.47
C GLN A 744 -1.62 16.46 -11.71
N ASN A 745 -1.36 16.43 -10.40
CA ASN A 745 -1.56 17.58 -9.54
C ASN A 745 -0.41 18.62 -9.55
N TYR A 746 0.78 18.23 -10.01
CA TYR A 746 2.00 19.04 -9.87
C TYR A 746 1.94 20.37 -10.62
N VAL A 747 1.23 20.40 -11.76
CA VAL A 747 0.94 21.62 -12.52
C VAL A 747 0.29 22.74 -11.70
N HIS A 748 -0.34 22.42 -10.57
CA HIS A 748 -1.02 23.38 -9.70
C HIS A 748 -0.19 23.82 -8.48
N PHE A 749 1.05 23.35 -8.34
CA PHE A 749 1.91 23.80 -7.25
C PHE A 749 2.28 25.27 -7.39
N ASN A 750 2.56 25.97 -6.30
CA ASN A 750 3.13 27.31 -6.39
C ASN A 750 4.48 27.25 -7.14
N ALA A 751 4.83 28.29 -7.91
CA ALA A 751 6.07 28.32 -8.67
C ALA A 751 7.31 28.13 -7.79
N SER A 752 7.30 28.61 -6.53
CA SER A 752 8.42 28.39 -5.60
C SER A 752 8.54 26.96 -5.09
N LEU A 753 7.56 26.10 -5.37
CA LEU A 753 7.51 24.69 -4.97
C LEU A 753 7.63 23.75 -6.18
N ARG A 754 7.93 24.29 -7.36
CA ARG A 754 8.21 23.50 -8.57
C ARG A 754 9.71 23.47 -8.82
N GLU A 755 10.18 22.34 -9.31
CA GLU A 755 11.57 22.16 -9.68
C GLU A 755 11.92 22.99 -10.91
N HIS A 756 13.14 23.52 -10.89
CA HIS A 756 13.70 24.30 -11.97
C HIS A 756 14.83 23.51 -12.62
N PHE A 757 14.75 23.33 -13.94
CA PHE A 757 15.74 22.56 -14.69
C PHE A 757 16.62 23.48 -15.53
N HIS A 758 17.90 23.14 -15.58
CA HIS A 758 18.87 23.75 -16.48
C HIS A 758 19.29 22.74 -17.55
N LEU A 759 19.81 23.24 -18.68
CA LEU A 759 20.47 22.39 -19.67
C LEU A 759 21.98 22.47 -19.51
N GLY A 760 22.66 21.37 -19.74
CA GLY A 760 24.12 21.31 -19.81
C GLY A 760 24.59 20.09 -20.59
N GLU A 761 25.83 20.12 -21.06
CA GLU A 761 26.49 18.95 -21.64
C GLU A 761 27.02 18.02 -20.54
N LEU A 762 26.65 16.74 -20.57
CA LEU A 762 26.88 15.81 -19.46
C LEU A 762 27.98 14.78 -19.74
N SER A 763 28.73 14.95 -20.84
CA SER A 763 29.86 14.08 -21.22
C SER A 763 31.20 14.67 -20.78
N ASN A 764 32.30 14.35 -21.49
CA ASN A 764 33.61 14.99 -21.29
C ASN A 764 33.70 16.40 -21.90
N TYR A 765 32.60 16.94 -22.43
CA TYR A 765 32.50 18.26 -23.04
C TYR A 765 31.70 19.25 -22.17
N VAL A 766 31.69 19.07 -20.84
CA VAL A 766 30.83 19.84 -19.91
C VAL A 766 30.91 21.35 -20.07
N ASP A 767 32.10 21.88 -20.39
CA ASP A 767 32.32 23.32 -20.53
C ASP A 767 31.91 23.86 -21.91
N ARG A 768 31.48 23.00 -22.83
CA ARG A 768 31.21 23.37 -24.23
C ARG A 768 29.77 23.80 -24.48
N PHE A 769 28.83 23.48 -23.58
CA PHE A 769 27.45 23.93 -23.70
C PHE A 769 26.86 24.18 -22.31
N ILE A 770 26.92 25.44 -21.88
CA ILE A 770 26.37 25.92 -20.61
C ILE A 770 25.44 27.11 -20.91
N PRO A 771 24.20 26.85 -21.38
CA PRO A 771 23.26 27.91 -21.71
C PRO A 771 22.77 28.64 -20.45
N PRO A 772 22.24 29.88 -20.59
CA PRO A 772 21.56 30.54 -19.48
C PRO A 772 20.29 29.78 -19.06
N ALA A 773 19.78 30.11 -17.87
CA ALA A 773 18.50 29.60 -17.39
C ALA A 773 17.35 29.91 -18.37
N ALA A 774 16.32 29.06 -18.37
CA ALA A 774 15.14 29.28 -19.19
C ALA A 774 14.49 30.65 -18.89
N ASN A 775 14.18 31.39 -19.96
CA ASN A 775 13.51 32.69 -19.87
C ASN A 775 12.02 32.54 -19.52
N SER A 776 11.40 31.41 -19.90
CA SER A 776 10.02 31.09 -19.57
C SER A 776 9.85 29.61 -19.25
N VAL A 777 9.01 29.35 -18.25
CA VAL A 777 8.62 28.01 -17.79
C VAL A 777 7.11 27.99 -17.62
N GLU A 778 6.43 27.09 -18.33
CA GLU A 778 4.99 26.90 -18.21
C GLU A 778 4.67 25.44 -17.92
N TRP A 779 4.01 25.17 -16.80
CA TRP A 779 3.50 23.84 -16.51
C TRP A 779 2.06 23.72 -16.99
N ASN A 780 1.76 22.63 -17.69
CA ASN A 780 0.44 22.30 -18.21
C ASN A 780 0.14 20.81 -17.98
N LEU A 781 -1.15 20.47 -17.93
CA LEU A 781 -1.59 19.08 -17.95
C LEU A 781 -1.69 18.60 -19.40
N VAL A 782 -0.86 17.63 -19.78
CA VAL A 782 -0.83 17.04 -21.13
C VAL A 782 -1.22 15.56 -21.04
N GLY A 783 -2.49 15.26 -21.32
CA GLY A 783 -3.05 13.95 -21.00
C GLY A 783 -3.22 13.83 -19.48
N ASP A 784 -2.61 12.80 -18.90
CA ASP A 784 -2.60 12.55 -17.44
C ASP A 784 -1.29 12.98 -16.78
N ALA A 785 -0.44 13.74 -17.48
CA ALA A 785 0.89 14.12 -17.01
C ALA A 785 1.03 15.63 -16.80
N SER A 786 1.62 16.02 -15.67
CA SER A 786 2.12 17.38 -15.46
C SER A 786 3.41 17.57 -16.23
N VAL A 787 3.39 18.44 -17.24
CA VAL A 787 4.52 18.71 -18.13
C VAL A 787 4.93 20.17 -18.03
N GLY A 788 6.20 20.41 -17.71
CA GLY A 788 6.83 21.73 -17.71
C GLY A 788 7.53 21.99 -19.03
N SER A 789 7.11 23.03 -19.75
CA SER A 789 7.74 23.49 -20.99
C SER A 789 8.68 24.65 -20.72
N PHE A 790 9.96 24.45 -21.01
CA PHE A 790 11.05 25.39 -20.77
C PHE A 790 11.52 26.00 -22.08
N THR A 791 11.81 27.30 -22.10
CA THR A 791 12.32 27.98 -23.28
C THR A 791 13.51 28.87 -22.96
N ILE A 792 14.59 28.70 -23.73
CA ILE A 792 15.79 29.53 -23.71
C ILE A 792 15.87 30.27 -25.05
N GLU A 793 15.82 31.60 -25.03
CA GLU A 793 15.89 32.43 -26.24
C GLU A 793 17.27 33.08 -26.40
N LYS A 794 17.62 33.37 -27.65
CA LYS A 794 18.79 34.19 -27.98
C LYS A 794 18.66 35.59 -27.39
N ALA A 795 19.75 36.11 -26.82
CA ALA A 795 19.79 37.47 -26.32
C ALA A 795 19.54 38.50 -27.44
N THR A 796 18.71 39.51 -27.15
CA THR A 796 18.34 40.56 -28.11
C THR A 796 19.46 41.57 -28.39
N GLY A 797 20.47 41.66 -27.51
CA GLY A 797 21.62 42.54 -27.66
C GLY A 797 22.93 41.79 -27.43
N ASN A 798 23.85 41.88 -28.40
CA ASN A 798 25.17 41.23 -28.39
C ASN A 798 25.13 39.74 -27.97
N PRO A 799 24.43 38.88 -28.73
CA PRO A 799 24.34 37.46 -28.39
C PRO A 799 25.72 36.78 -28.48
N SER A 800 26.11 36.11 -27.39
CA SER A 800 27.31 35.28 -27.26
C SER A 800 26.94 33.96 -26.58
N CYS A 801 27.90 33.05 -26.40
CA CYS A 801 27.65 31.83 -25.65
C CYS A 801 27.40 32.08 -24.15
N ASP A 802 27.83 33.22 -23.60
CA ASP A 802 27.58 33.57 -22.19
C ASP A 802 26.11 33.86 -21.86
N ASN A 803 25.33 34.29 -22.86
CA ASN A 803 23.99 34.84 -22.65
C ASN A 803 22.93 34.25 -23.59
N SER A 804 23.29 33.24 -24.37
CA SER A 804 22.42 32.59 -25.35
C SER A 804 22.77 31.10 -25.44
N PRO A 805 21.83 30.23 -25.82
CA PRO A 805 22.13 28.82 -26.04
C PRO A 805 23.13 28.68 -27.20
N CYS A 806 24.29 28.09 -26.93
CA CYS A 806 25.45 28.16 -27.81
C CYS A 806 26.44 27.05 -27.46
N TRP A 807 26.98 26.36 -28.46
CA TRP A 807 28.04 25.39 -28.26
C TRP A 807 29.39 26.04 -28.53
N GLU A 808 30.30 26.07 -27.56
CA GLU A 808 31.59 26.74 -27.67
C GLU A 808 32.61 25.93 -28.49
N LYS A 809 33.56 26.61 -29.13
CA LYS A 809 34.77 25.97 -29.69
C LYS A 809 35.71 25.57 -28.55
N ASP A 810 36.57 24.59 -28.82
CA ASP A 810 37.63 24.24 -27.87
C ASP A 810 38.67 25.36 -27.81
N GLU A 811 39.39 25.44 -26.70
CA GLU A 811 40.59 26.29 -26.64
C GLU A 811 41.62 25.82 -27.67
N THR A 812 42.38 26.75 -28.24
CA THR A 812 43.28 26.47 -29.37
C THR A 812 44.46 25.56 -29.03
N ASP A 813 44.74 25.35 -27.74
CA ASP A 813 45.72 24.43 -27.19
C ASP A 813 45.14 23.05 -26.81
N GLY A 814 43.82 22.87 -26.96
CA GLY A 814 43.08 21.61 -26.75
C GLY A 814 42.93 20.76 -28.03
N ASN A 815 41.76 20.13 -28.19
CA ASN A 815 41.38 19.37 -29.37
C ASN A 815 40.83 20.29 -30.49
N TYR A 816 41.48 21.42 -30.73
CA TYR A 816 41.06 22.39 -31.73
C TYR A 816 41.72 22.12 -33.09
N PRO A 817 40.97 21.88 -34.18
CA PRO A 817 39.51 21.75 -34.28
C PRO A 817 38.96 20.35 -33.92
N ASP A 818 37.71 20.30 -33.47
CA ASP A 818 36.96 19.08 -33.12
C ASP A 818 35.62 18.96 -33.86
N GLY A 819 34.87 17.91 -33.51
CA GLY A 819 33.59 17.58 -34.13
C GLY A 819 33.72 16.91 -35.51
N PRO A 820 32.62 16.86 -36.30
CA PRO A 820 31.28 17.39 -35.99
C PRO A 820 30.59 16.58 -34.88
N PHE A 821 29.57 17.18 -34.26
CA PHE A 821 28.71 16.53 -33.26
C PHE A 821 27.30 16.32 -33.83
N ASN A 822 26.75 15.14 -33.59
CA ASN A 822 25.37 14.72 -33.94
C ASN A 822 24.94 14.85 -35.41
N LYS A 823 25.83 15.22 -36.33
CA LYS A 823 25.56 15.32 -37.77
C LYS A 823 25.01 14.03 -38.37
N ASP A 824 25.59 12.89 -38.01
CA ASP A 824 25.18 11.58 -38.52
C ASP A 824 25.45 10.47 -37.50
N SER A 825 25.27 9.20 -37.88
CA SER A 825 25.49 8.06 -36.98
C SER A 825 26.96 7.83 -36.59
N ASN A 826 27.91 8.37 -37.36
CA ASN A 826 29.34 8.17 -37.17
C ASN A 826 30.04 9.37 -36.50
N SER A 827 29.36 10.53 -36.43
CA SER A 827 29.84 11.69 -35.67
C SER A 827 29.80 11.46 -34.16
N THR A 828 30.69 12.13 -33.43
CA THR A 828 30.66 12.18 -31.95
C THR A 828 29.28 12.61 -31.47
N LYS A 829 28.80 11.98 -30.40
CA LYS A 829 27.49 12.30 -29.81
C LYS A 829 27.67 13.18 -28.59
N SER A 830 26.95 14.30 -28.55
CA SER A 830 26.78 15.07 -27.33
C SER A 830 25.77 14.39 -26.40
N LYS A 831 25.77 14.79 -25.14
CA LYS A 831 24.87 14.36 -24.09
C LYS A 831 24.27 15.58 -23.40
N ILE A 832 23.61 16.44 -24.17
CA ILE A 832 22.92 17.61 -23.61
C ILE A 832 21.68 17.10 -22.88
N GLY A 833 21.58 17.41 -21.60
CA GLY A 833 20.50 16.93 -20.74
C GLY A 833 20.13 17.92 -19.64
N LEU A 834 19.16 17.52 -18.83
CA LEU A 834 18.70 18.24 -17.65
C LEU A 834 19.77 18.15 -16.55
N ALA A 835 19.95 19.26 -15.83
CA ALA A 835 20.80 19.37 -14.66
C ALA A 835 20.08 20.14 -13.55
N PHE A 836 20.33 19.73 -12.30
CA PHE A 836 19.92 20.46 -11.10
C PHE A 836 20.96 21.51 -10.72
N VAL A 837 20.51 22.66 -10.23
CA VAL A 837 21.38 23.68 -9.62
C VAL A 837 21.09 23.80 -8.13
N GLU A 838 19.80 23.86 -7.78
CA GLU A 838 19.29 23.76 -6.41
C GLU A 838 17.98 22.95 -6.48
N GLU A 839 17.85 21.95 -5.62
CA GLU A 839 16.66 21.10 -5.51
C GLU A 839 15.67 21.71 -4.50
N VAL A 840 14.38 21.75 -4.84
CA VAL A 840 13.33 22.26 -3.95
C VAL A 840 12.90 21.19 -2.95
N ASP A 841 12.75 19.95 -3.42
CA ASP A 841 12.49 18.75 -2.64
C ASP A 841 13.54 17.66 -3.01
N GLU A 842 13.59 16.52 -2.29
CA GLU A 842 14.54 15.43 -2.60
C GLU A 842 14.11 14.66 -3.85
N VAL A 843 14.64 15.07 -5.01
CA VAL A 843 14.21 14.60 -6.33
C VAL A 843 15.36 13.94 -7.10
N GLU A 844 15.01 13.08 -8.06
CA GLU A 844 15.98 12.38 -8.91
C GLU A 844 15.57 12.45 -10.38
N PHE A 845 16.52 12.23 -11.28
CA PHE A 845 16.17 11.96 -12.68
C PHE A 845 15.82 10.50 -12.88
N PHE A 846 14.83 10.24 -13.73
CA PHE A 846 14.54 8.89 -14.17
C PHE A 846 15.65 8.44 -15.14
N ASP A 847 16.65 7.73 -14.63
CA ASP A 847 17.77 7.14 -15.38
C ASP A 847 18.49 8.07 -16.38
N ASP A 848 18.93 7.56 -17.54
CA ASP A 848 19.55 8.33 -18.63
C ASP A 848 18.54 9.22 -19.40
N LEU A 849 17.24 9.15 -19.10
CA LEU A 849 16.18 9.96 -19.73
C LEU A 849 16.18 11.44 -19.30
N HIS A 850 17.18 11.87 -18.51
CA HIS A 850 17.52 13.28 -18.37
C HIS A 850 18.29 13.82 -19.60
N ILE A 851 18.85 12.97 -20.45
CA ILE A 851 19.48 13.37 -21.72
C ILE A 851 18.40 13.58 -22.78
N LEU A 852 18.43 14.73 -23.47
CA LEU A 852 17.46 15.02 -24.52
C LEU A 852 17.61 14.03 -25.69
N GLU A 853 16.51 13.41 -26.13
CA GLU A 853 16.57 12.45 -27.25
C GLU A 853 17.09 13.10 -28.53
N GLN A 854 16.65 14.34 -28.82
CA GLN A 854 17.11 15.11 -29.97
C GLN A 854 18.30 16.00 -29.57
N GLN A 855 19.49 15.65 -30.05
CA GLN A 855 20.71 16.44 -29.92
C GLN A 855 20.94 17.31 -31.18
N PRO A 856 21.51 18.52 -31.09
CA PRO A 856 21.67 19.42 -32.23
C PRO A 856 22.88 19.06 -33.10
N ASP A 857 22.75 19.21 -34.42
CA ASP A 857 23.90 19.17 -35.34
C ASP A 857 24.81 20.39 -35.14
N VAL A 858 26.00 20.16 -34.59
CA VAL A 858 27.00 21.19 -34.28
C VAL A 858 28.28 20.95 -35.08
N ARG A 859 28.80 21.99 -35.74
CA ARG A 859 29.96 21.88 -36.64
C ARG A 859 31.01 22.92 -36.32
N PHE A 860 32.28 22.52 -36.34
CA PHE A 860 33.38 23.47 -36.35
C PHE A 860 33.50 24.08 -37.75
N GLY A 861 33.24 25.38 -37.88
CA GLY A 861 33.27 26.09 -39.16
C GLY A 861 34.42 27.10 -39.27
N ARG A 862 34.87 27.34 -40.50
CA ARG A 862 35.74 28.48 -40.83
C ARG A 862 35.44 29.03 -42.23
N LEU A 863 35.78 30.29 -42.46
CA LEU A 863 35.85 30.85 -43.82
C LEU A 863 37.25 30.67 -44.38
N ASN A 864 37.38 30.14 -45.59
CA ASN A 864 38.65 29.98 -46.30
C ASN A 864 38.66 30.85 -47.57
N PHE A 865 39.63 31.76 -47.64
CA PHE A 865 39.72 32.74 -48.71
C PHE A 865 40.92 32.43 -49.61
N LYS A 866 40.68 32.13 -50.90
CA LYS A 866 41.73 31.56 -51.76
C LYS A 866 42.68 32.61 -52.31
N ASP A 867 43.97 32.32 -52.27
CA ASP A 867 44.99 33.13 -52.95
C ASP A 867 44.76 33.15 -54.46
N VAL A 868 44.87 34.34 -55.06
CA VAL A 868 44.60 34.54 -56.49
C VAL A 868 45.58 35.53 -57.10
N GLY A 869 45.74 35.47 -58.42
CA GLY A 869 46.57 36.42 -59.15
C GLY A 869 46.06 36.69 -60.56
N GLY A 870 46.38 37.88 -61.07
CA GLY A 870 45.91 38.35 -62.36
C GLY A 870 46.76 39.50 -62.90
N ASN A 871 46.38 40.04 -64.05
CA ASN A 871 47.07 41.19 -64.62
C ASN A 871 46.80 42.44 -63.77
N GLN A 872 47.75 43.38 -63.78
CA GLN A 872 47.56 44.71 -63.19
C GLN A 872 46.36 45.44 -63.82
N GLY A 873 45.64 46.22 -63.01
CA GLY A 873 44.44 46.97 -63.39
C GLY A 873 43.16 46.12 -63.56
N MET A 874 43.23 44.80 -63.44
CA MET A 874 42.04 43.95 -63.51
C MET A 874 41.32 43.84 -62.17
N THR A 875 40.00 43.70 -62.22
CA THR A 875 39.22 43.17 -61.09
C THR A 875 39.37 41.65 -61.06
N ILE A 876 39.88 41.12 -59.94
CA ILE A 876 40.13 39.69 -59.75
C ILE A 876 39.05 39.13 -58.82
N LYS A 877 38.36 38.07 -59.24
CA LYS A 877 37.44 37.33 -58.36
C LYS A 877 38.26 36.55 -57.34
N VAL A 878 37.91 36.70 -56.07
CA VAL A 878 38.54 35.98 -54.96
C VAL A 878 37.53 34.97 -54.42
N PRO A 879 37.68 33.66 -54.71
CA PRO A 879 36.78 32.64 -54.20
C PRO A 879 36.82 32.59 -52.67
N LEU A 880 35.64 32.56 -52.06
CA LEU A 880 35.46 32.40 -50.63
C LEU A 880 34.62 31.13 -50.38
N ASP A 881 35.17 30.20 -49.61
CA ASP A 881 34.51 28.95 -49.25
C ASP A 881 34.22 28.93 -47.74
N VAL A 882 33.05 28.46 -47.33
CA VAL A 882 32.84 28.01 -45.95
C VAL A 882 33.30 26.56 -45.86
N GLU A 883 34.14 26.26 -44.88
CA GLU A 883 34.66 24.92 -44.63
C GLU A 883 34.25 24.45 -43.23
N VAL A 884 34.04 23.13 -43.10
CA VAL A 884 33.81 22.45 -41.83
C VAL A 884 34.89 21.42 -41.56
N TRP A 885 35.23 21.22 -40.29
CA TRP A 885 36.12 20.15 -39.86
C TRP A 885 35.40 18.81 -39.92
N GLN A 886 35.95 17.85 -40.66
CA GLN A 886 35.41 16.49 -40.74
C GLN A 886 36.54 15.51 -41.05
N ASP A 887 36.60 14.39 -40.32
CA ASP A 887 37.57 13.32 -40.55
C ASP A 887 39.04 13.80 -40.55
N GLY A 888 39.37 14.70 -39.62
CA GLY A 888 40.73 15.23 -39.44
C GLY A 888 41.19 16.24 -40.50
N ARG A 889 40.27 16.80 -41.28
CA ARG A 889 40.58 17.85 -42.28
C ARG A 889 39.41 18.81 -42.50
N PHE A 890 39.70 19.98 -43.04
CA PHE A 890 38.68 20.91 -43.52
C PHE A 890 38.17 20.51 -44.91
N VAL A 891 36.85 20.52 -45.08
CA VAL A 891 36.16 20.26 -46.35
C VAL A 891 35.12 21.35 -46.61
N THR A 892 34.82 21.66 -47.88
CA THR A 892 33.76 22.63 -48.23
C THR A 892 32.42 22.20 -47.64
N HIS A 893 31.72 23.13 -47.01
CA HIS A 893 30.42 22.88 -46.40
C HIS A 893 29.28 23.06 -47.41
N PHE A 894 28.95 22.00 -48.15
CA PHE A 894 27.96 22.07 -49.24
C PHE A 894 26.51 22.33 -48.79
N GLU A 895 26.19 22.18 -47.51
CA GLU A 895 24.85 22.43 -46.96
C GLU A 895 24.63 23.91 -46.61
N ASP A 896 25.70 24.72 -46.51
CA ASP A 896 25.57 26.16 -46.24
C ASP A 896 25.21 26.94 -47.51
N SER A 897 24.00 27.50 -47.53
CA SER A 897 23.58 28.53 -48.49
C SER A 897 23.00 29.77 -47.81
N ALA A 898 23.30 29.95 -46.52
CA ALA A 898 22.77 31.02 -45.68
C ALA A 898 23.83 32.10 -45.38
N THR A 899 25.10 31.70 -45.23
CA THR A 899 26.18 32.63 -44.88
C THR A 899 26.36 33.71 -45.96
N THR A 900 26.44 34.97 -45.53
CA THR A 900 26.69 36.13 -46.39
C THR A 900 27.96 36.84 -45.98
N ALA A 901 28.74 37.31 -46.95
CA ALA A 901 29.96 38.07 -46.71
C ALA A 901 30.02 39.30 -47.61
N ASN A 902 30.58 40.38 -47.10
CA ASN A 902 30.81 41.64 -47.78
C ASN A 902 32.29 42.00 -47.72
N GLY A 903 32.91 42.05 -48.90
CA GLY A 903 34.33 42.35 -49.06
C GLY A 903 34.71 43.78 -48.67
N GLN A 904 33.76 44.69 -48.46
CA GLN A 904 34.06 46.04 -47.98
C GLN A 904 34.61 46.05 -46.55
N HIS A 905 34.24 45.07 -45.72
CA HIS A 905 34.76 44.92 -44.36
C HIS A 905 36.04 44.08 -44.39
N HIS A 906 37.18 44.74 -44.59
CA HIS A 906 38.48 44.07 -44.64
C HIS A 906 39.59 44.90 -44.02
N THR A 907 40.65 44.21 -43.59
CA THR A 907 41.96 44.81 -43.35
C THR A 907 42.91 44.44 -44.47
N ARG A 908 43.95 45.25 -44.67
CA ARG A 908 44.89 45.10 -45.77
C ARG A 908 46.31 45.37 -45.31
N THR A 909 47.21 44.45 -45.66
CA THR A 909 48.65 44.57 -45.44
C THR A 909 49.38 44.39 -46.76
N PRO A 910 49.99 45.45 -47.34
CA PRO A 910 50.86 45.31 -48.49
C PRO A 910 52.04 44.38 -48.17
N ILE A 911 52.27 43.35 -49.00
CA ILE A 911 53.47 42.49 -48.89
C ILE A 911 54.61 43.11 -49.70
N TRP A 912 54.31 43.49 -50.94
CA TRP A 912 55.21 44.26 -51.79
C TRP A 912 54.39 45.09 -52.78
N SER A 913 54.74 46.35 -53.05
CA SER A 913 53.97 47.21 -53.96
C SER A 913 54.84 48.26 -54.66
N ASN A 914 54.50 48.56 -55.91
CA ASN A 914 55.05 49.70 -56.68
C ASN A 914 54.10 50.92 -56.68
N SER A 915 53.05 50.91 -55.85
CA SER A 915 52.06 51.98 -55.70
C SER A 915 51.96 52.48 -54.26
N ALA A 916 51.09 53.45 -54.03
CA ALA A 916 50.79 53.93 -52.69
C ALA A 916 50.21 52.78 -51.81
N PRO A 917 50.42 52.80 -50.48
CA PRO A 917 49.96 51.74 -49.58
C PRO A 917 48.45 51.47 -49.60
N ASP A 918 47.66 52.40 -50.12
CA ASP A 918 46.20 52.36 -50.20
C ASP A 918 45.59 51.92 -51.53
N ASN A 919 46.44 51.46 -52.46
CA ASN A 919 46.04 51.24 -53.84
C ASN A 919 45.05 50.09 -54.07
N THR A 920 44.91 49.10 -53.17
CA THR A 920 44.05 47.92 -53.42
C THR A 920 42.87 47.82 -52.47
N LYS A 921 41.75 47.25 -52.91
CA LYS A 921 40.57 47.04 -52.06
C LYS A 921 39.83 45.76 -52.39
N LEU A 922 39.20 45.19 -51.38
CA LEU A 922 38.12 44.22 -51.55
C LEU A 922 36.76 44.91 -51.66
N SER A 923 35.86 44.29 -52.42
CA SER A 923 34.49 44.74 -52.62
C SER A 923 33.60 43.58 -53.07
N GLY A 924 32.30 43.81 -53.14
CA GLY A 924 31.30 42.79 -53.50
C GLY A 924 30.61 42.20 -52.27
N GLU A 925 29.37 41.77 -52.47
CA GLU A 925 28.56 41.06 -51.49
C GLU A 925 28.23 39.68 -52.07
N GLY A 926 28.61 38.63 -51.35
CA GLY A 926 28.39 37.26 -51.76
C GLY A 926 27.52 36.54 -50.74
N THR A 927 26.52 35.81 -51.24
CA THR A 927 25.83 34.76 -50.45
C THR A 927 26.41 33.42 -50.88
N MET A 928 26.68 32.53 -49.91
CA MET A 928 27.16 31.19 -50.23
C MET A 928 26.12 30.42 -51.05
N LEU A 929 26.59 29.67 -52.04
CA LEU A 929 25.81 28.68 -52.76
C LEU A 929 26.55 27.35 -52.66
N ALA A 930 25.99 26.42 -51.88
CA ALA A 930 26.66 25.17 -51.53
C ALA A 930 28.08 25.40 -50.97
N GLY A 931 28.19 26.29 -50.00
CA GLY A 931 29.40 26.60 -49.26
C GLY A 931 30.42 27.46 -50.00
N ARG A 932 30.09 28.04 -51.17
CA ARG A 932 31.04 28.84 -51.97
C ARG A 932 30.42 30.10 -52.55
N THR A 933 31.23 31.16 -52.69
CA THR A 933 30.90 32.35 -53.47
C THR A 933 32.09 32.85 -54.28
N TYR A 934 31.79 33.49 -55.41
CA TYR A 934 32.77 34.12 -56.32
C TYR A 934 32.48 35.61 -56.54
N ASP A 935 31.63 36.19 -55.69
CA ASP A 935 31.14 37.56 -55.84
C ASP A 935 32.00 38.59 -55.09
N ILE A 936 32.94 38.11 -54.26
CA ILE A 936 33.99 38.95 -53.66
C ILE A 936 35.10 39.18 -54.68
N VAL A 937 35.49 40.44 -54.85
CA VAL A 937 36.50 40.84 -55.83
C VAL A 937 37.54 41.78 -55.25
N ALA A 938 38.78 41.61 -55.69
CA ALA A 938 39.90 42.50 -55.42
C ALA A 938 40.14 43.43 -56.62
N SER A 939 40.45 44.69 -56.36
CA SER A 939 40.71 45.71 -57.39
C SER A 939 41.81 46.68 -56.97
N GLN A 940 42.35 47.42 -57.94
CA GLN A 940 43.34 48.49 -57.73
C GLN A 940 42.72 49.85 -58.09
N ILE A 941 43.15 50.91 -57.39
CA ILE A 941 42.82 52.31 -57.71
C ILE A 941 43.62 52.71 -58.95
N ASP A 942 44.95 52.57 -58.88
CA ASP A 942 45.89 52.75 -59.98
C ASP A 942 46.49 51.40 -60.39
N SER A 943 46.66 51.17 -61.70
CA SER A 943 47.27 49.92 -62.19
C SER A 943 48.74 49.83 -61.77
N ALA A 944 49.07 48.91 -60.86
CA ALA A 944 50.44 48.66 -60.42
C ALA A 944 50.74 47.17 -60.30
N ARG A 945 52.02 46.80 -60.39
CA ARG A 945 52.47 45.46 -59.99
C ARG A 945 52.60 45.49 -58.46
N GLU A 946 51.83 44.66 -57.76
CA GLU A 946 51.83 44.58 -56.30
C GLU A 946 51.22 43.28 -55.78
N GLN A 947 51.59 42.89 -54.58
CA GLN A 947 51.02 41.77 -53.84
C GLN A 947 50.59 42.24 -52.46
N VAL A 948 49.37 41.88 -52.10
CA VAL A 948 48.71 42.38 -50.91
C VAL A 948 48.01 41.24 -50.20
N ARG A 949 48.14 41.20 -48.87
CA ARG A 949 47.34 40.33 -48.01
C ARG A 949 46.11 41.07 -47.55
N PHE A 950 44.95 40.47 -47.75
CA PHE A 950 43.69 40.92 -47.15
C PHE A 950 43.25 39.96 -46.05
N HIS A 951 42.59 40.49 -45.03
CA HIS A 951 41.80 39.68 -44.10
C HIS A 951 40.36 40.20 -44.11
N LEU A 952 39.39 39.29 -44.25
CA LEU A 952 37.97 39.65 -44.21
C LEU A 952 37.53 39.83 -42.75
N ASP A 953 36.98 40.98 -42.38
CA ASP A 953 36.62 41.26 -40.98
C ASP A 953 35.34 40.52 -40.58
N LEU A 954 35.48 39.49 -39.74
CA LEU A 954 34.37 38.68 -39.24
C LEU A 954 33.80 39.15 -37.89
N SER A 955 34.31 40.25 -37.34
CA SER A 955 33.80 40.82 -36.08
C SER A 955 32.35 41.30 -36.21
N SER A 956 31.71 41.58 -35.07
CA SER A 956 30.35 42.14 -35.02
C SER A 956 30.21 43.50 -35.70
N ALA A 957 31.31 44.25 -35.85
CA ALA A 957 31.33 45.53 -36.57
C ALA A 957 31.50 45.37 -38.09
N GLY A 958 31.94 44.20 -38.55
CA GLY A 958 32.14 43.85 -39.95
C GLY A 958 31.03 42.91 -40.45
N ASN A 959 31.42 41.68 -40.80
CA ASN A 959 30.49 40.69 -41.34
C ASN A 959 29.60 40.01 -40.29
N ASN A 960 29.87 40.20 -38.99
CA ASN A 960 29.14 39.58 -37.88
C ASN A 960 29.09 38.03 -37.97
N LEU A 961 30.25 37.42 -38.26
CA LEU A 961 30.43 35.98 -38.36
C LEU A 961 31.59 35.49 -37.47
N PRO A 962 31.68 35.89 -36.19
CA PRO A 962 32.84 35.59 -35.36
C PRO A 962 33.08 34.07 -35.21
N TRP A 963 32.03 33.25 -35.30
CA TRP A 963 32.13 31.78 -35.27
C TRP A 963 32.87 31.15 -36.46
N LEU A 964 33.10 31.87 -37.56
CA LEU A 964 33.84 31.38 -38.74
C LEU A 964 35.31 31.84 -38.78
N LYS A 965 35.81 32.44 -37.70
CA LYS A 965 37.24 32.69 -37.53
C LYS A 965 38.00 31.37 -37.31
N TYR A 966 39.31 31.40 -37.52
CA TYR A 966 40.19 30.26 -37.30
C TYR A 966 41.60 30.75 -36.98
N ASN A 967 42.34 30.01 -36.15
CA ASN A 967 43.75 30.30 -35.88
C ASN A 967 44.61 29.95 -37.11
N TRP A 968 44.82 30.93 -37.99
CA TRP A 968 45.49 30.74 -39.29
C TRP A 968 47.01 30.80 -39.16
N ASP A 969 47.53 31.63 -38.25
CA ASP A 969 48.96 31.84 -38.09
C ASP A 969 49.63 30.86 -37.10
N LYS A 970 48.84 30.22 -36.23
CA LYS A 970 49.25 29.25 -35.19
C LYS A 970 50.28 29.81 -34.21
N SER A 971 50.41 31.13 -34.13
CA SER A 971 51.47 31.81 -33.40
C SER A 971 51.00 32.33 -32.04
N ASP A 972 49.71 32.64 -31.91
CA ASP A 972 49.03 32.89 -30.66
C ASP A 972 47.76 32.04 -30.52
N ALA A 973 47.04 32.21 -29.41
CA ALA A 973 45.86 31.44 -29.07
C ALA A 973 44.56 32.05 -29.63
N ASP A 974 44.60 33.26 -30.20
CA ASP A 974 43.43 33.98 -30.68
C ASP A 974 43.04 33.49 -32.09
N GLU A 975 41.75 33.57 -32.43
CA GLU A 975 41.30 33.25 -33.79
C GLU A 975 41.42 34.47 -34.73
N ASP A 976 41.98 34.22 -35.92
CA ASP A 976 42.18 35.23 -36.94
C ASP A 976 41.00 35.38 -37.89
N ASN A 977 40.90 36.58 -38.47
CA ASN A 977 40.14 36.82 -39.69
C ASN A 977 40.79 36.08 -40.88
N PRO A 978 40.04 35.51 -41.83
CA PRO A 978 40.59 34.67 -42.87
C PRO A 978 41.47 35.46 -43.86
N PRO A 979 42.74 35.06 -44.06
CA PRO A 979 43.66 35.74 -44.96
C PRO A 979 43.47 35.30 -46.42
N THR A 980 43.80 36.19 -47.35
CA THR A 980 44.08 35.87 -48.76
C THR A 980 45.22 36.72 -49.28
N VAL A 981 46.05 36.18 -50.17
CA VAL A 981 47.07 36.91 -50.92
C VAL A 981 46.59 37.12 -52.35
N VAL A 982 46.45 38.39 -52.73
CA VAL A 982 46.12 38.80 -54.10
C VAL A 982 47.35 39.39 -54.77
N THR A 983 47.74 38.85 -55.93
CA THR A 983 48.89 39.31 -56.71
C THR A 983 48.44 39.95 -58.03
N PHE A 984 48.71 41.25 -58.18
CA PHE A 984 48.46 42.01 -59.40
C PHE A 984 49.74 42.13 -60.23
N GLY A 985 49.63 41.82 -61.53
CA GLY A 985 50.72 41.91 -62.50
C GLY A 985 51.44 40.58 -62.77
N ILE A 986 50.74 39.45 -62.60
CA ILE A 986 51.17 38.15 -63.14
C ILE A 986 50.73 38.07 -64.60
N HIS A 987 51.69 38.09 -65.53
CA HIS A 987 51.39 37.90 -66.96
C HIS A 987 51.36 36.41 -67.30
N ARG A 988 50.24 35.91 -67.82
CA ARG A 988 50.24 34.61 -68.52
C ARG A 988 51.15 34.73 -69.74
N GLY A 989 52.23 33.95 -69.75
CA GLY A 989 53.02 33.71 -70.96
C GLY A 989 52.18 33.00 -72.02
N ASN A 990 52.63 33.09 -73.28
CA ASN A 990 52.04 32.38 -74.44
C ASN A 990 51.85 30.87 -74.13
N ASP A 991 50.70 30.28 -74.46
CA ASP A 991 50.26 28.89 -74.16
C ASP A 991 51.23 27.77 -74.62
N ARG A 992 52.33 28.11 -75.28
CA ARG A 992 53.39 27.18 -75.71
C ARG A 992 54.64 27.15 -74.81
N ILE A 993 54.65 27.84 -73.67
CA ILE A 993 55.79 27.86 -72.73
C ILE A 993 55.32 27.40 -71.35
N ILE A 994 55.75 26.21 -70.91
CA ILE A 994 55.21 25.53 -69.72
C ILE A 994 55.93 25.97 -68.42
N TYR A 995 57.06 26.69 -68.48
CA TYR A 995 57.64 27.33 -67.30
C TYR A 995 58.53 28.51 -67.69
N ARG A 996 58.22 29.71 -67.17
CA ARG A 996 59.17 30.82 -67.05
C ARG A 996 59.20 31.18 -65.57
N GLY A 997 60.22 30.70 -64.86
CA GLY A 997 60.43 31.06 -63.45
C GLY A 997 60.66 32.56 -63.36
N GLU A 998 59.76 33.28 -62.69
CA GLU A 998 60.05 34.64 -62.25
C GLU A 998 61.10 34.56 -61.12
N PRO A 999 62.18 35.37 -61.15
CA PRO A 999 63.11 35.44 -60.04
C PRO A 999 62.38 35.98 -58.79
N ASN A 1000 62.62 35.34 -57.63
CA ASN A 1000 62.12 35.67 -56.28
C ASN A 1000 60.78 35.06 -55.83
N PHE A 1001 60.31 33.96 -56.41
CA PHE A 1001 59.07 33.31 -55.95
C PHE A 1001 59.22 32.33 -54.76
N ILE A 1002 60.40 32.23 -54.11
CA ILE A 1002 60.53 31.43 -52.89
C ILE A 1002 61.59 32.02 -51.94
N GLY A 1003 61.15 32.36 -50.72
CA GLY A 1003 61.97 32.37 -49.51
C GLY A 1003 62.54 33.72 -49.06
N MET A 1004 61.99 34.27 -47.97
CA MET A 1004 62.79 34.77 -46.86
C MET A 1004 61.93 34.86 -45.59
N ASN A 1005 62.18 33.90 -44.69
CA ASN A 1005 61.81 33.72 -43.27
C ASN A 1005 60.52 34.33 -42.75
#